data_AF-A0ABD7GF62-F1
#
_entry.id   AF-A0ABD7GF62-F1
#
_cell.length_a   1.000
_cell.length_b   1.000
_cell.length_c   1.000
_cell.angle_alpha   90.00
_cell.angle_beta   90.00
_cell.angle_gamma   90.00
#
_symmetry.space_group_name_H-M   'P 1'
#
loop_
_entity.id
_entity.type
_entity.pdbx_description
1 polymer ?
#
loop_
_entity_poly.entity_id
_entity_poly.type
_entity_poly.pdbx_seq_one_letter_code
_entity_poly.pdbx_strand_id
1 'polypeptide(L)'
;MIGDASRFFSVRMPIVLTLFAAVLLSGVMVPSIAFGEETGVGHEAGAVDGGTQASTEAHGAADKDEDDSGSGNPHDPDAPSDEGAGSGGVSPSPAYVPGWNTVDGNRYFADEQGKLKSGWLIDGGKRYYLDPGNGNAMARGFVAIEGKSYYLDTDGVLFSSGWLLVDRAWYYAAASGEIETGWLKLGGTWYYLDPSRGGAMLTGSYRVGSTLYHARPSGALVTGNGWVRTDGAWYYASPSGALRTGWLKLSGTWYWLDPETGVMATGWYKDGSTWYYSDGSGAMLANRWMKQGGTWYYLRVSGAMATGWLKQGGIWYWLDRSSGAMGTGWYRDGSTWYYSDGSGAMLANRWLKQAGTWYYLNPSGSMRTGWFKQHGVWYWLNPESGAMATGWAKATDGKWYYFNGSGAMLADRWLNLGGTWYALSASGAMRTGWYQEGSARYWLDPETGAMAVGRCAIDGREYVFSGSGAMVNNVWVSLGNGSCGFIDGSGDAVLVASYDAQGRIVCADGKTGWRTAAGKTFYFDPKDEGALRTGMFDVDGVRYYADASGIRQTGWVKVSGTWYYLDPSSGVMRTGWVSVGGSWYYLDPSTGAMQTGWLQESGDWYYLKSSGAMVSNASVKVSDGTYWYMNGSGRHDKQAGIDIIMRTARSLLGVPYVWLGVYPQDGGMDCASFTWYLYKQLGIDIGFETYDQMYSGVRVFGDPQPGDIILMYYGAWPNYNPMLPEHVVLYAGGGMIYEEPTFGGRCQYVSLASKGASTTTAQRILS
;
A
#
# COMPACT_ATOMS: atom_id res chain seq x y z
N MET A 1 -17.13 -34.44 -56.57
CA MET A 1 -16.35 -33.90 -57.69
C MET A 1 -16.16 -32.41 -57.46
N ILE A 2 -14.89 -31.99 -57.32
CA ILE A 2 -14.31 -30.67 -57.70
C ILE A 2 -14.94 -29.45 -56.99
N GLY A 3 -14.30 -28.84 -55.98
CA GLY A 3 -13.17 -27.88 -56.09
C GLY A 3 -13.74 -26.45 -56.21
N ASP A 4 -13.29 -25.36 -55.57
CA ASP A 4 -12.09 -25.07 -54.80
C ASP A 4 -12.30 -23.73 -54.04
N ALA A 5 -11.45 -23.50 -53.03
CA ALA A 5 -11.01 -22.31 -52.28
C ALA A 5 -11.34 -20.89 -52.82
N SER A 6 -11.36 -19.77 -52.07
CA SER A 6 -10.96 -19.38 -50.70
C SER A 6 -11.31 -17.90 -50.48
N ARG A 7 -11.50 -17.46 -49.22
CA ARG A 7 -10.87 -16.24 -48.65
C ARG A 7 -11.13 -16.13 -47.14
N PHE A 8 -10.03 -15.93 -46.42
CA PHE A 8 -9.88 -15.80 -44.96
C PHE A 8 -10.33 -14.43 -44.43
N PHE A 9 -10.94 -14.40 -43.24
CA PHE A 9 -10.65 -13.41 -42.19
C PHE A 9 -10.86 -14.06 -40.81
N SER A 10 -9.82 -13.98 -39.97
CA SER A 10 -9.71 -14.61 -38.65
C SER A 10 -10.22 -13.69 -37.55
N VAL A 11 -11.17 -14.17 -36.76
CA VAL A 11 -11.53 -13.64 -35.42
C VAL A 11 -11.21 -14.75 -34.42
N ARG A 12 -10.39 -14.46 -33.40
CA ARG A 12 -10.12 -15.37 -32.28
C ARG A 12 -10.76 -14.84 -30.99
N MET A 13 -11.62 -15.66 -30.41
CA MET A 13 -11.98 -15.72 -28.99
C MET A 13 -11.94 -17.21 -28.55
N PRO A 14 -12.01 -17.52 -27.25
CA PRO A 14 -10.97 -18.30 -26.55
C PRO A 14 -11.20 -19.82 -26.50
N ILE A 15 -10.10 -20.54 -26.27
CA ILE A 15 -10.06 -22.00 -26.05
C ILE A 15 -10.31 -22.29 -24.58
N VAL A 16 -11.41 -23.00 -24.31
CA VAL A 16 -11.61 -23.89 -23.17
C VAL A 16 -10.89 -25.19 -23.48
N LEU A 17 -10.04 -25.69 -22.57
CA LEU A 17 -9.60 -27.08 -22.62
C LEU A 17 -9.65 -27.72 -21.23
N THR A 18 -10.53 -28.70 -21.13
CA THR A 18 -10.75 -29.66 -20.05
C THR A 18 -9.69 -30.77 -20.10
N LEU A 19 -9.21 -31.24 -18.95
CA LEU A 19 -8.63 -32.58 -18.81
C LEU A 19 -8.79 -33.13 -17.39
N PHE A 20 -9.47 -34.29 -17.32
CA PHE A 20 -9.66 -35.29 -16.23
C PHE A 20 -8.30 -35.91 -15.78
N ALA A 21 -8.08 -36.65 -14.68
CA ALA A 21 -8.84 -37.35 -13.63
C ALA A 21 -7.92 -37.55 -12.37
N ALA A 22 -8.41 -37.44 -11.13
CA ALA A 22 -8.75 -38.51 -10.15
C ALA A 22 -7.60 -39.23 -9.40
N VAL A 23 -7.56 -39.12 -8.05
CA VAL A 23 -7.50 -40.23 -7.07
C VAL A 23 -8.15 -39.82 -5.72
N LEU A 24 -9.13 -40.63 -5.33
CA LEU A 24 -9.80 -40.99 -4.05
C LEU A 24 -9.25 -40.44 -2.71
N LEU A 25 -10.03 -40.02 -1.67
CA LEU A 25 -11.23 -40.51 -0.94
C LEU A 25 -10.83 -40.90 0.50
N SER A 26 -11.23 -40.09 1.48
CA SER A 26 -11.65 -40.56 2.81
C SER A 26 -12.54 -39.50 3.45
N GLY A 27 -13.84 -39.78 3.47
CA GLY A 27 -14.84 -39.00 4.19
C GLY A 27 -14.98 -39.47 5.63
N VAL A 28 -15.43 -38.56 6.49
CA VAL A 28 -16.31 -38.89 7.62
C VAL A 28 -17.39 -37.80 7.71
N MET A 29 -18.62 -38.28 7.88
CA MET A 29 -19.93 -37.63 7.86
C MET A 29 -20.25 -36.81 9.14
N VAL A 30 -20.84 -35.61 9.03
CA VAL A 30 -22.27 -35.20 9.34
C VAL A 30 -22.53 -34.96 10.86
N PRO A 31 -23.52 -34.15 11.35
CA PRO A 31 -24.57 -33.27 10.74
C PRO A 31 -24.48 -31.78 11.17
N SER A 32 -25.02 -30.74 10.52
CA SER A 32 -26.40 -30.37 10.13
C SER A 32 -27.43 -30.28 11.28
N ILE A 33 -27.63 -29.08 11.85
CA ILE A 33 -28.93 -28.63 12.41
C ILE A 33 -29.18 -27.19 11.97
N ALA A 34 -30.36 -26.98 11.37
CA ALA A 34 -30.94 -25.73 10.91
C ALA A 34 -31.65 -24.96 12.05
N PHE A 35 -31.82 -23.65 11.89
CA PHE A 35 -32.92 -22.75 12.33
C PHE A 35 -32.50 -21.36 11.84
N GLY A 36 -33.29 -20.47 11.27
CA GLY A 36 -34.73 -20.32 11.06
C GLY A 36 -34.91 -18.82 10.79
N GLU A 37 -35.51 -18.44 9.66
CA GLU A 37 -36.01 -17.08 9.45
C GLU A 37 -37.17 -16.83 10.43
N GLU A 38 -37.20 -15.69 11.10
CA GLU A 38 -38.40 -14.86 11.08
C GLU A 38 -38.14 -13.40 11.50
N THR A 39 -38.90 -12.58 10.80
CA THR A 39 -39.20 -11.15 10.85
C THR A 39 -39.48 -10.55 12.22
N GLY A 40 -39.23 -9.23 12.37
CA GLY A 40 -39.82 -8.44 13.45
C GLY A 40 -39.48 -6.96 13.36
N VAL A 41 -40.48 -6.14 13.06
CA VAL A 41 -40.45 -4.69 12.82
C VAL A 41 -40.79 -3.91 14.10
N GLY A 42 -40.33 -2.66 14.20
CA GLY A 42 -40.86 -1.61 15.09
C GLY A 42 -39.75 -0.91 15.88
N HIS A 43 -39.79 0.38 16.22
CA HIS A 43 -40.51 1.57 15.75
C HIS A 43 -39.89 2.73 16.59
N GLU A 44 -39.74 3.93 16.03
CA GLU A 44 -39.37 5.14 16.78
C GLU A 44 -40.45 5.62 17.77
N ALA A 45 -40.03 6.30 18.85
CA ALA A 45 -40.57 7.54 19.46
C ALA A 45 -40.18 7.58 20.96
N GLY A 46 -39.56 8.65 21.48
CA GLY A 46 -40.27 9.83 22.04
C GLY A 46 -40.36 9.68 23.58
N ALA A 47 -39.47 10.30 24.36
CA ALA A 47 -39.59 11.65 24.93
C ALA A 47 -40.33 11.72 26.29
N VAL A 48 -39.58 12.22 27.30
CA VAL A 48 -39.97 13.25 28.29
C VAL A 48 -40.63 12.87 29.64
N ASP A 49 -39.96 13.40 30.68
CA ASP A 49 -40.31 13.93 32.02
C ASP A 49 -40.97 13.16 33.18
N GLY A 50 -40.42 13.52 34.36
CA GLY A 50 -41.09 13.61 35.66
C GLY A 50 -40.68 12.51 36.64
N GLY A 51 -40.10 12.76 37.82
CA GLY A 51 -39.80 13.98 38.56
C GLY A 51 -39.66 13.65 40.05
N THR A 52 -38.95 14.52 40.78
CA THR A 52 -38.98 14.76 42.26
C THR A 52 -38.39 13.68 43.20
N GLN A 53 -37.66 13.97 44.29
CA GLN A 53 -37.39 15.22 45.02
C GLN A 53 -36.25 15.05 46.05
N ALA A 54 -35.77 16.21 46.55
CA ALA A 54 -35.00 16.47 47.79
C ALA A 54 -33.48 16.14 47.78
N SER A 55 -32.55 17.03 48.19
CA SER A 55 -32.61 18.36 48.80
C SER A 55 -31.19 18.95 48.86
N THR A 56 -31.05 20.26 48.59
CA THR A 56 -30.18 21.31 49.21
C THR A 56 -28.94 20.87 50.01
N GLU A 57 -27.77 21.53 50.03
CA GLU A 57 -27.30 22.83 49.55
C GLU A 57 -25.76 22.87 49.69
N ALA A 58 -25.11 23.63 48.82
CA ALA A 58 -23.82 24.36 48.93
C ALA A 58 -22.65 23.81 49.79
N HIS A 59 -21.52 23.55 49.12
CA HIS A 59 -20.18 23.77 49.69
C HIS A 59 -19.35 24.67 48.77
N GLY A 60 -18.98 25.83 49.33
CA GLY A 60 -18.07 26.81 48.74
C GLY A 60 -16.60 26.42 48.89
N ALA A 61 -15.79 27.07 48.07
CA ALA A 61 -14.40 26.80 47.75
C ALA A 61 -13.37 27.33 48.77
N ALA A 62 -12.12 26.93 48.50
CA ALA A 62 -10.83 27.43 49.00
C ALA A 62 -10.44 26.94 50.42
N ASP A 63 -9.20 26.58 50.73
CA ASP A 63 -7.92 26.84 50.06
C ASP A 63 -6.86 25.81 50.50
N LYS A 64 -5.70 25.86 49.84
CA LYS A 64 -4.49 25.04 50.06
C LYS A 64 -3.72 25.41 51.33
N ASP A 65 -2.84 24.51 51.76
CA ASP A 65 -1.40 24.70 52.06
C ASP A 65 -0.99 23.61 53.07
N GLU A 66 -0.19 22.62 52.66
CA GLU A 66 1.28 22.57 52.59
C GLU A 66 2.03 22.66 53.93
N ASP A 67 3.00 21.76 54.00
CA ASP A 67 3.72 21.25 55.16
C ASP A 67 4.77 22.21 55.74
N ASP A 68 4.89 22.12 57.06
CA ASP A 68 6.09 21.89 57.86
C ASP A 68 7.23 22.94 58.03
N SER A 69 7.57 23.04 59.32
CA SER A 69 8.73 23.51 60.07
C SER A 69 9.85 24.39 59.47
N GLY A 70 10.21 25.40 60.27
CA GLY A 70 11.57 25.42 60.85
C GLY A 70 12.34 26.75 60.86
N SER A 71 12.75 27.13 62.08
CA SER A 71 13.87 28.02 62.46
C SER A 71 13.62 29.53 62.63
N GLY A 72 14.05 30.07 63.78
CA GLY A 72 14.27 31.51 63.97
C GLY A 72 14.08 32.05 65.40
N ASN A 73 15.14 31.96 66.20
CA ASN A 73 15.59 32.70 67.41
C ASN A 73 14.76 33.85 68.08
N PRO A 74 15.04 34.18 69.37
CA PRO A 74 14.18 34.94 70.30
C PRO A 74 14.59 36.42 70.54
N HIS A 75 13.77 37.11 71.36
CA HIS A 75 13.97 38.39 72.08
C HIS A 75 14.02 39.65 71.19
N ASP A 76 13.42 40.82 71.46
CA ASP A 76 12.78 41.55 72.59
C ASP A 76 12.17 42.85 71.93
N PRO A 77 11.67 43.93 72.59
CA PRO A 77 10.80 44.14 73.77
C PRO A 77 9.58 45.08 73.48
N ASP A 78 8.89 45.46 74.56
CA ASP A 78 8.04 46.65 74.81
C ASP A 78 6.56 46.62 74.35
N ALA A 79 5.60 46.35 75.26
CA ALA A 79 4.99 47.25 76.28
C ALA A 79 3.84 48.12 75.68
N PRO A 80 2.89 48.72 76.47
CA PRO A 80 2.83 48.86 77.93
C PRO A 80 1.41 48.69 78.55
N SER A 81 1.29 49.15 79.81
CA SER A 81 0.10 49.47 80.63
C SER A 81 -0.20 48.43 81.72
N ASP A 82 -0.38 48.76 82.99
CA ASP A 82 -0.26 50.02 83.74
C ASP A 82 -0.19 49.62 85.22
N GLU A 83 0.83 50.06 85.96
CA GLU A 83 0.90 49.88 87.41
C GLU A 83 0.33 51.12 88.12
N GLY A 84 -0.81 50.94 88.79
CA GLY A 84 -1.34 51.85 89.78
C GLY A 84 -1.17 51.27 91.17
N ALA A 85 -0.28 51.88 91.97
CA ALA A 85 -0.03 51.55 93.36
C ALA A 85 -1.30 51.66 94.24
N GLY A 86 -1.52 50.64 95.07
CA GLY A 86 -2.50 50.64 96.15
C GLY A 86 -1.99 49.84 97.33
N SER A 87 -1.46 50.53 98.32
CA SER A 87 -1.11 49.98 99.62
C SER A 87 -2.37 49.61 100.41
N GLY A 88 -2.30 48.50 101.15
CA GLY A 88 -3.20 48.25 102.28
C GLY A 88 -3.90 46.90 102.22
N GLY A 89 -3.69 46.12 103.28
CA GLY A 89 -4.61 45.05 103.66
C GLY A 89 -4.02 43.66 103.54
N VAL A 90 -3.43 43.21 104.65
CA VAL A 90 -3.37 41.78 105.01
C VAL A 90 -4.79 41.23 104.88
N SER A 91 -5.06 40.50 103.80
CA SER A 91 -6.14 39.52 103.81
C SER A 91 -5.56 38.27 104.47
N PRO A 92 -6.05 37.85 105.64
CA PRO A 92 -5.53 36.66 106.29
C PRO A 92 -5.70 35.48 105.34
N SER A 93 -4.68 34.62 105.23
CA SER A 93 -4.87 33.26 104.71
C SER A 93 -6.19 32.74 105.27
N PRO A 94 -7.11 32.22 104.45
CA PRO A 94 -8.41 31.78 104.95
C PRO A 94 -8.15 30.86 106.14
N ALA A 95 -8.70 31.21 107.30
CA ALA A 95 -8.56 30.40 108.50
C ALA A 95 -9.33 29.11 108.26
N TYR A 96 -8.63 28.08 107.77
CA TYR A 96 -9.22 26.80 107.47
C TYR A 96 -9.77 26.19 108.75
N VAL A 97 -11.04 25.81 108.73
CA VAL A 97 -11.67 25.11 109.86
C VAL A 97 -11.31 23.63 109.83
N PRO A 98 -11.25 22.92 110.97
CA PRO A 98 -10.98 21.49 110.97
C PRO A 98 -11.93 20.72 110.05
N GLY A 99 -11.38 19.83 109.22
CA GLY A 99 -12.10 19.07 108.20
C GLY A 99 -12.04 19.67 106.79
N TRP A 100 -13.06 19.39 105.98
CA TRP A 100 -13.10 19.81 104.57
C TRP A 100 -13.45 21.30 104.41
N ASN A 101 -12.61 22.01 103.66
CA ASN A 101 -12.79 23.40 103.30
C ASN A 101 -12.87 23.53 101.77
N THR A 102 -13.68 24.47 101.27
CA THR A 102 -13.74 24.80 99.83
C THR A 102 -13.36 26.26 99.66
N VAL A 103 -12.33 26.52 98.86
CA VAL A 103 -11.83 27.88 98.57
C VAL A 103 -11.60 27.97 97.07
N ASP A 104 -12.19 28.97 96.43
CA ASP A 104 -12.07 29.23 94.98
C ASP A 104 -12.32 27.99 94.09
N GLY A 105 -13.29 27.15 94.49
CA GLY A 105 -13.67 25.93 93.78
C GLY A 105 -12.77 24.69 94.05
N ASN A 106 -11.67 24.86 94.76
CA ASN A 106 -10.79 23.78 95.19
C ASN A 106 -11.13 23.30 96.60
N ARG A 107 -10.98 21.99 96.85
CA ARG A 107 -11.22 21.39 98.17
C ARG A 107 -9.92 21.10 98.88
N TYR A 108 -9.87 21.38 100.17
CA TYR A 108 -8.72 21.17 101.05
C TYR A 108 -9.19 20.49 102.35
N PHE A 109 -8.29 19.80 103.05
CA PHE A 109 -8.58 19.24 104.37
C PHE A 109 -7.61 19.80 105.39
N ALA A 110 -8.12 20.38 106.48
CA ALA A 110 -7.32 20.90 107.57
C ALA A 110 -7.43 20.03 108.83
N ASP A 111 -6.35 19.89 109.58
CA ASP A 111 -6.36 19.22 110.89
C ASP A 111 -7.05 20.07 111.98
N GLU A 112 -7.10 19.57 113.21
CA GLU A 112 -7.73 20.25 114.35
C GLU A 112 -7.11 21.62 114.68
N GLN A 113 -5.91 21.91 114.17
CA GLN A 113 -5.20 23.18 114.34
C GLN A 113 -5.34 24.11 113.12
N GLY A 114 -6.15 23.74 112.12
CA GLY A 114 -6.36 24.52 110.90
C GLY A 114 -5.23 24.40 109.88
N LYS A 115 -4.29 23.46 110.04
CA LYS A 115 -3.19 23.23 109.09
C LYS A 115 -3.61 22.25 108.00
N LEU A 116 -3.35 22.60 106.74
CA LEU A 116 -3.67 21.74 105.61
C LEU A 116 -2.91 20.40 105.67
N LYS A 117 -3.64 19.29 105.53
CA LYS A 117 -3.09 17.96 105.31
C LYS A 117 -2.50 17.88 103.89
N SER A 118 -1.48 17.05 103.73
CA SER A 118 -0.71 16.86 102.50
C SER A 118 -0.54 15.37 102.23
N GLY A 119 -0.63 14.94 100.98
CA GLY A 119 -0.56 13.53 100.57
C GLY A 119 -1.87 12.76 100.76
N TRP A 120 -1.77 11.45 100.99
CA TRP A 120 -2.94 10.58 101.15
C TRP A 120 -3.73 10.89 102.44
N LEU A 121 -5.05 11.04 102.28
CA LEU A 121 -6.01 11.21 103.37
C LEU A 121 -7.03 10.07 103.34
N ILE A 122 -7.33 9.49 104.50
CA ILE A 122 -8.48 8.62 104.70
C ILE A 122 -9.50 9.38 105.54
N ASP A 123 -10.69 9.58 104.99
CA ASP A 123 -11.80 10.24 105.68
C ASP A 123 -13.11 9.53 105.34
N GLY A 124 -13.89 9.18 106.36
CA GLY A 124 -15.15 8.43 106.21
C GLY A 124 -15.01 7.08 105.46
N GLY A 125 -13.84 6.42 105.55
CA GLY A 125 -13.54 5.19 104.82
C GLY A 125 -13.20 5.38 103.34
N LYS A 126 -13.20 6.62 102.84
CA LYS A 126 -12.79 6.97 101.47
C LYS A 126 -11.35 7.48 101.47
N ARG A 127 -10.62 7.22 100.39
CA ARG A 127 -9.23 7.68 100.19
C ARG A 127 -9.20 8.86 99.23
N TYR A 128 -8.50 9.91 99.60
CA TYR A 128 -8.29 11.13 98.81
C TYR A 128 -6.79 11.42 98.71
N TYR A 129 -6.38 12.18 97.70
CA TYR A 129 -5.02 12.71 97.62
C TYR A 129 -5.03 14.23 97.64
N LEU A 130 -4.36 14.82 98.63
CA LEU A 130 -4.17 16.26 98.75
C LEU A 130 -2.81 16.60 98.17
N ASP A 131 -2.82 17.14 96.95
CA ASP A 131 -1.63 17.24 96.10
C ASP A 131 -0.63 18.28 96.65
N PRO A 132 0.52 17.85 97.21
CA PRO A 132 1.52 18.77 97.73
C PRO A 132 2.08 19.71 96.65
N GLY A 133 2.10 19.28 95.40
CA GLY A 133 2.56 20.07 94.25
C GLY A 133 1.57 21.16 93.83
N ASN A 134 0.31 21.04 94.22
CA ASN A 134 -0.78 21.98 93.92
C ASN A 134 -1.35 22.61 95.21
N GLY A 135 -0.48 23.03 96.13
CA GLY A 135 -0.88 23.74 97.35
C GLY A 135 -1.74 22.92 98.32
N ASN A 136 -1.66 21.59 98.26
CA ASN A 136 -2.49 20.62 98.99
C ASN A 136 -3.99 20.60 98.59
N ALA A 137 -4.32 21.08 97.39
CA ALA A 137 -5.67 20.91 96.85
C ALA A 137 -5.96 19.42 96.60
N MET A 138 -7.21 19.02 96.81
CA MET A 138 -7.70 17.67 96.53
C MET A 138 -7.60 17.36 95.03
N ALA A 139 -6.84 16.33 94.68
CA ALA A 139 -6.67 15.88 93.31
C ALA A 139 -7.96 15.26 92.74
N ARG A 140 -8.15 15.43 91.43
CA ARG A 140 -9.20 14.82 90.61
C ARG A 140 -8.58 14.33 89.31
N GLY A 141 -9.16 13.29 88.71
CA GLY A 141 -8.64 12.67 87.49
C GLY A 141 -7.36 11.86 87.74
N PHE A 142 -6.54 11.72 86.69
CA PHE A 142 -5.27 11.02 86.80
C PHE A 142 -4.23 11.86 87.54
N VAL A 143 -3.58 11.27 88.54
CA VAL A 143 -2.46 11.86 89.28
C VAL A 143 -1.28 10.91 89.29
N ALA A 144 -0.07 11.44 89.10
CA ALA A 144 1.17 10.69 89.22
C ALA A 144 1.79 10.93 90.60
N ILE A 145 2.01 9.86 91.36
CA ILE A 145 2.55 9.88 92.72
C ILE A 145 3.70 8.90 92.76
N GLU A 146 4.93 9.40 92.98
CA GLU A 146 6.15 8.59 93.06
C GLU A 146 6.35 7.66 91.84
N GLY A 147 6.01 8.15 90.64
CA GLY A 147 6.13 7.39 89.39
C GLY A 147 5.00 6.38 89.13
N LYS A 148 4.00 6.31 90.00
CA LYS A 148 2.79 5.47 89.84
C LYS A 148 1.59 6.34 89.54
N SER A 149 0.73 5.90 88.63
CA SER A 149 -0.50 6.63 88.29
C SER A 149 -1.67 6.13 89.13
N TYR A 150 -2.54 7.06 89.54
CA TYR A 150 -3.78 6.79 90.28
C TYR A 150 -4.91 7.62 89.66
N TYR A 151 -6.16 7.20 89.83
CA TYR A 151 -7.32 7.96 89.39
C TYR A 151 -8.22 8.32 90.56
N LEU A 152 -8.50 9.61 90.71
CA LEU A 152 -9.46 10.15 91.67
C LEU A 152 -10.71 10.57 90.90
N ASP A 153 -11.89 10.15 91.34
CA ASP A 153 -13.15 10.53 90.68
C ASP A 153 -13.47 12.02 90.82
N THR A 154 -14.65 12.45 90.34
CA THR A 154 -15.08 13.85 90.41
C THR A 154 -15.20 14.39 91.83
N ASP A 155 -15.44 13.50 92.81
CA ASP A 155 -15.53 13.81 94.23
C ASP A 155 -14.14 13.74 94.92
N GLY A 156 -13.09 13.39 94.17
CA GLY A 156 -11.72 13.23 94.64
C GLY A 156 -11.43 11.90 95.32
N VAL A 157 -12.35 10.93 95.20
CA VAL A 157 -12.21 9.61 95.83
C VAL A 157 -11.38 8.69 94.94
N LEU A 158 -10.42 7.98 95.53
CA LEU A 158 -9.59 7.02 94.83
C LEU A 158 -10.40 5.86 94.28
N PHE A 159 -10.29 5.64 92.97
CA PHE A 159 -10.76 4.42 92.34
C PHE A 159 -9.88 3.24 92.77
N SER A 160 -10.42 2.38 93.63
CA SER A 160 -9.62 1.48 94.47
C SER A 160 -9.21 0.17 93.80
N SER A 161 -9.93 -0.30 92.77
CA SER A 161 -9.54 -1.45 91.94
C SER A 161 -10.50 -1.70 90.78
N GLY A 162 -10.05 -2.42 89.75
CA GLY A 162 -10.88 -2.92 88.66
C GLY A 162 -10.80 -2.09 87.37
N TRP A 163 -11.68 -2.41 86.41
CA TRP A 163 -11.76 -1.71 85.14
C TRP A 163 -12.41 -0.33 85.30
N LEU A 164 -11.76 0.68 84.74
CA LEU A 164 -12.15 2.08 84.79
C LEU A 164 -12.23 2.62 83.36
N LEU A 165 -13.36 3.23 82.98
CA LEU A 165 -13.56 3.88 81.68
C LEU A 165 -13.43 5.40 81.85
N VAL A 166 -12.43 6.00 81.22
CA VAL A 166 -12.19 7.45 81.21
C VAL A 166 -11.94 7.88 79.77
N ASP A 167 -12.64 8.92 79.30
CA ASP A 167 -12.48 9.49 77.96
C ASP A 167 -12.45 8.46 76.83
N ARG A 168 -13.35 7.47 76.90
CA ARG A 168 -13.51 6.34 75.96
C ARG A 168 -12.34 5.33 75.94
N ALA A 169 -11.40 5.41 76.88
CA ALA A 169 -10.33 4.44 77.07
C ALA A 169 -10.52 3.66 78.38
N TRP A 170 -10.27 2.36 78.32
CA TRP A 170 -10.30 1.50 79.50
C TRP A 170 -8.93 1.47 80.17
N TYR A 171 -8.91 1.51 81.48
CA TYR A 171 -7.74 1.39 82.36
C TYR A 171 -8.04 0.33 83.42
N TYR A 172 -7.01 -0.21 84.07
CA TYR A 172 -7.21 -1.14 85.18
C TYR A 172 -6.46 -0.66 86.42
N ALA A 173 -7.17 -0.52 87.54
CA ALA A 173 -6.57 -0.23 88.84
C ALA A 173 -6.31 -1.53 89.61
N ALA A 174 -5.08 -1.71 90.10
CA ALA A 174 -4.72 -2.76 91.05
C ALA A 174 -5.48 -2.58 92.38
N ALA A 175 -5.44 -3.59 93.26
CA ALA A 175 -6.05 -3.51 94.59
C ALA A 175 -5.50 -2.37 95.48
N SER A 176 -4.31 -1.85 95.16
CA SER A 176 -3.72 -0.68 95.81
C SER A 176 -4.27 0.66 95.32
N GLY A 177 -5.00 0.67 94.20
CA GLY A 177 -5.46 1.85 93.45
C GLY A 177 -4.50 2.30 92.33
N GLU A 178 -3.36 1.63 92.16
CA GLU A 178 -2.38 1.93 91.11
C GLU A 178 -2.91 1.53 89.73
N ILE A 179 -2.76 2.40 88.73
CA ILE A 179 -3.11 2.10 87.34
C ILE A 179 -2.03 1.19 86.74
N GLU A 180 -2.44 0.00 86.31
CA GLU A 180 -1.57 -1.01 85.70
C GLU A 180 -1.10 -0.59 84.30
N THR A 181 0.13 -0.99 83.94
CA THR A 181 0.69 -0.80 82.60
C THR A 181 1.39 -2.08 82.12
N GLY A 182 1.49 -2.28 80.81
CA GLY A 182 2.05 -3.46 80.18
C GLY A 182 1.07 -4.64 80.09
N TRP A 183 1.60 -5.85 80.17
CA TRP A 183 0.81 -7.08 80.07
C TRP A 183 0.08 -7.40 81.37
N LEU A 184 -1.25 -7.46 81.30
CA LEU A 184 -2.12 -7.78 82.42
C LEU A 184 -2.85 -9.10 82.16
N LYS A 185 -2.80 -10.03 83.13
CA LYS A 185 -3.54 -11.31 83.06
C LYS A 185 -4.65 -11.37 84.10
N LEU A 186 -5.90 -11.43 83.66
CA LEU A 186 -7.07 -11.54 84.53
C LEU A 186 -7.90 -12.76 84.16
N GLY A 187 -8.17 -13.64 85.13
CA GLY A 187 -9.01 -14.83 84.91
C GLY A 187 -8.55 -15.71 83.74
N GLY A 188 -7.24 -15.77 83.48
CA GLY A 188 -6.67 -16.52 82.35
C GLY A 188 -6.56 -15.74 81.03
N THR A 189 -7.21 -14.58 80.91
CA THR A 189 -7.21 -13.73 79.70
C THR A 189 -6.14 -12.65 79.80
N TRP A 190 -5.40 -12.43 78.71
CA TRP A 190 -4.40 -11.38 78.61
C TRP A 190 -4.99 -10.09 78.05
N TYR A 191 -4.50 -8.96 78.54
CA TYR A 191 -4.79 -7.59 78.12
C TYR A 191 -3.47 -6.84 78.01
N TYR A 192 -3.42 -5.79 77.19
CA TYR A 192 -2.26 -4.91 77.12
C TYR A 192 -2.68 -3.47 77.42
N LEU A 193 -2.08 -2.90 78.46
CA LEU A 193 -2.30 -1.54 78.92
C LEU A 193 -1.11 -0.70 78.50
N ASP A 194 -1.25 0.12 77.47
CA ASP A 194 -0.14 0.82 76.82
C ASP A 194 0.58 1.77 77.81
N PRO A 195 1.84 1.49 78.19
CA PRO A 195 2.57 2.34 79.11
C PRO A 195 2.78 3.76 78.55
N SER A 196 2.91 3.91 77.23
CA SER A 196 3.11 5.22 76.58
C SER A 196 1.84 6.09 76.62
N ARG A 197 0.68 5.47 76.87
CA ARG A 197 -0.62 6.14 76.99
C ARG A 197 -1.14 6.09 78.44
N GLY A 198 -0.24 6.01 79.41
CA GLY A 198 -0.58 6.01 80.84
C GLY A 198 -1.42 4.81 81.29
N GLY A 199 -1.34 3.66 80.60
CA GLY A 199 -2.08 2.45 80.93
C GLY A 199 -3.40 2.27 80.18
N ALA A 200 -3.65 3.05 79.13
CA ALA A 200 -4.83 2.87 78.29
C ALA A 200 -4.80 1.49 77.61
N MET A 201 -5.87 0.72 77.76
CA MET A 201 -6.02 -0.61 77.17
C MET A 201 -6.08 -0.55 75.64
N LEU A 202 -5.23 -1.31 74.98
CA LEU A 202 -5.26 -1.43 73.53
C LEU A 202 -6.30 -2.46 73.07
N THR A 203 -6.93 -2.15 71.95
CA THR A 203 -7.86 -3.01 71.20
C THR A 203 -7.46 -3.01 69.73
N GLY A 204 -7.93 -3.98 68.95
CA GLY A 204 -7.53 -4.14 67.55
C GLY A 204 -6.11 -4.67 67.42
N SER A 205 -5.50 -4.51 66.24
CA SER A 205 -4.13 -4.95 65.98
C SER A 205 -3.11 -3.90 66.41
N TYR A 206 -2.10 -4.31 67.18
CA TYR A 206 -1.04 -3.43 67.66
C TYR A 206 0.27 -4.19 67.85
N ARG A 207 1.39 -3.45 67.86
CA ARG A 207 2.72 -4.02 68.08
C ARG A 207 3.21 -3.78 69.50
N VAL A 208 3.85 -4.79 70.06
CA VAL A 208 4.66 -4.67 71.27
C VAL A 208 6.08 -5.08 70.89
N GLY A 209 6.99 -4.10 70.81
CA GLY A 209 8.27 -4.27 70.12
C GLY A 209 8.05 -4.59 68.63
N SER A 210 8.69 -5.65 68.13
CA SER A 210 8.52 -6.11 66.74
C SER A 210 7.33 -7.06 66.55
N THR A 211 6.72 -7.55 67.63
CA THR A 211 5.70 -8.61 67.57
C THR A 211 4.31 -8.01 67.42
N LEU A 212 3.53 -8.55 66.49
CA LEU A 212 2.14 -8.14 66.25
C LEU A 212 1.17 -8.97 67.09
N TYR A 213 0.20 -8.29 67.70
CA TYR A 213 -0.88 -8.86 68.49
C TYR A 213 -2.22 -8.30 68.01
N HIS A 214 -3.32 -8.99 68.36
CA HIS A 214 -4.67 -8.46 68.18
C HIS A 214 -5.47 -8.68 69.46
N ALA A 215 -6.14 -7.63 69.93
CA ALA A 215 -7.09 -7.72 71.03
C ALA A 215 -8.50 -7.44 70.52
N ARG A 216 -9.46 -8.21 71.01
CA ARG A 216 -10.90 -8.00 70.72
C ARG A 216 -11.35 -6.62 71.18
N PRO A 217 -12.54 -6.13 70.78
CA PRO A 217 -13.09 -4.89 71.31
C PRO A 217 -13.20 -4.83 72.85
N SER A 218 -13.26 -5.99 73.51
CA SER A 218 -13.21 -6.11 74.98
C SER A 218 -11.80 -6.00 75.59
N GLY A 219 -10.75 -5.81 74.77
CA GLY A 219 -9.34 -5.84 75.18
C GLY A 219 -8.74 -7.23 75.36
N ALA A 220 -9.55 -8.28 75.26
CA ALA A 220 -9.08 -9.64 75.41
C ALA A 220 -8.14 -10.01 74.25
N LEU A 221 -6.91 -10.38 74.57
CA LEU A 221 -5.90 -10.80 73.61
C LEU A 221 -6.35 -12.05 72.86
N VAL A 222 -6.26 -12.02 71.54
CA VAL A 222 -6.44 -13.20 70.69
C VAL A 222 -5.25 -14.13 70.86
N THR A 223 -5.53 -15.35 71.31
CA THR A 223 -4.55 -16.43 71.46
C THR A 223 -5.06 -17.67 70.73
N GLY A 224 -4.17 -18.56 70.30
CA GLY A 224 -4.57 -19.78 69.59
C GLY A 224 -3.42 -20.71 69.28
N ASN A 225 -3.69 -21.84 68.64
CA ASN A 225 -2.65 -22.71 68.08
C ASN A 225 -2.87 -22.87 66.57
N GLY A 226 -2.88 -21.74 65.85
CA GLY A 226 -3.18 -21.66 64.44
C GLY A 226 -4.31 -20.67 64.12
N TRP A 227 -5.21 -21.06 63.22
CA TRP A 227 -6.29 -20.20 62.73
C TRP A 227 -7.28 -19.83 63.84
N VAL A 228 -7.50 -18.53 64.03
CA VAL A 228 -8.52 -17.98 64.93
C VAL A 228 -9.36 -16.97 64.16
N ARG A 229 -10.68 -17.13 64.19
CA ARG A 229 -11.61 -16.15 63.62
C ARG A 229 -12.15 -15.26 64.72
N THR A 230 -11.99 -13.95 64.57
CA THR A 230 -12.55 -12.93 65.47
C THR A 230 -12.83 -11.66 64.68
N ASP A 231 -13.80 -10.87 65.11
CA ASP A 231 -14.04 -9.53 64.54
C ASP A 231 -14.23 -9.53 63.01
N GLY A 232 -14.83 -10.61 62.49
CA GLY A 232 -15.07 -10.81 61.06
C GLY A 232 -13.85 -11.30 60.25
N ALA A 233 -12.65 -11.33 60.82
CA ALA A 233 -11.40 -11.66 60.15
C ALA A 233 -10.76 -12.96 60.66
N TRP A 234 -9.87 -13.53 59.85
CA TRP A 234 -9.04 -14.68 60.23
C TRP A 234 -7.62 -14.22 60.55
N TYR A 235 -7.08 -14.75 61.65
CA TYR A 235 -5.72 -14.53 62.12
C TYR A 235 -5.04 -15.89 62.33
N TYR A 236 -3.72 -15.93 62.26
CA TYR A 236 -2.95 -17.12 62.62
C TYR A 236 -2.12 -16.83 63.88
N ALA A 237 -2.63 -17.23 65.04
CA ALA A 237 -2.09 -16.88 66.35
C ALA A 237 -1.32 -18.05 66.99
N SER A 238 -0.25 -17.72 67.71
CA SER A 238 0.45 -18.64 68.60
C SER A 238 -0.20 -18.69 70.00
N PRO A 239 0.17 -19.66 70.86
CA PRO A 239 -0.34 -19.71 72.23
C PRO A 239 0.02 -18.48 73.08
N SER A 240 1.05 -17.73 72.68
CA SER A 240 1.41 -16.45 73.32
C SER A 240 0.63 -15.24 72.79
N GLY A 241 -0.25 -15.45 71.80
CA GLY A 241 -0.99 -14.39 71.10
C GLY A 241 -0.21 -13.69 69.98
N ALA A 242 1.06 -14.02 69.79
CA ALA A 242 1.85 -13.48 68.68
C ALA A 242 1.25 -13.94 67.35
N LEU A 243 1.00 -12.98 66.46
CA LEU A 243 0.42 -13.24 65.14
C LEU A 243 1.51 -13.55 64.11
N ARG A 244 1.22 -14.49 63.21
CA ARG A 244 1.97 -14.64 61.97
C ARG A 244 1.57 -13.55 60.98
N THR A 245 2.55 -13.06 60.24
CA THR A 245 2.39 -12.07 59.16
C THR A 245 3.13 -12.54 57.91
N GLY A 246 2.79 -11.95 56.77
CA GLY A 246 3.34 -12.28 55.45
C GLY A 246 2.91 -13.65 54.95
N TRP A 247 3.78 -14.27 54.14
CA TRP A 247 3.52 -15.58 53.54
C TRP A 247 3.55 -16.72 54.56
N LEU A 248 2.47 -17.50 54.61
CA LEU A 248 2.34 -18.70 55.43
C LEU A 248 2.03 -19.90 54.53
N LYS A 249 2.86 -20.95 54.60
CA LYS A 249 2.60 -22.21 53.89
C LYS A 249 2.14 -23.29 54.86
N LEU A 250 0.96 -23.84 54.64
CA LEU A 250 0.40 -24.95 55.42
C LEU A 250 0.00 -26.09 54.49
N SER A 251 0.56 -27.28 54.72
CA SER A 251 0.23 -28.50 53.96
C SER A 251 0.23 -28.30 52.43
N GLY A 252 1.18 -27.51 51.91
CA GLY A 252 1.30 -27.20 50.49
C GLY A 252 0.53 -25.98 50.00
N THR A 253 -0.40 -25.43 50.79
CA THR A 253 -1.21 -24.26 50.45
C THR A 253 -0.59 -22.98 50.99
N TRP A 254 -0.55 -21.92 50.19
CA TRP A 254 -0.07 -20.61 50.60
C TRP A 254 -1.22 -19.71 51.02
N TYR A 255 -0.98 -18.94 52.08
CA TYR A 255 -1.86 -17.92 52.63
C TYR A 255 -1.03 -16.63 52.80
N TRP A 256 -1.69 -15.49 52.67
CA TRP A 256 -1.09 -14.19 52.96
C TRP A 256 -1.76 -13.56 54.18
N LEU A 257 -0.96 -13.21 55.16
CA LEU A 257 -1.39 -12.52 56.38
C LEU A 257 -0.86 -11.10 56.28
N ASP A 258 -1.76 -10.12 56.31
CA ASP A 258 -1.41 -8.71 56.17
C ASP A 258 -0.31 -8.31 57.18
N PRO A 259 0.83 -7.76 56.74
CA PRO A 259 1.94 -7.46 57.63
C PRO A 259 1.65 -6.44 58.73
N GLU A 260 0.69 -5.54 58.53
CA GLU A 260 0.36 -4.47 59.45
C GLU A 260 -0.70 -4.91 60.48
N THR A 261 -1.70 -5.66 60.02
CA THR A 261 -2.89 -5.99 60.79
C THR A 261 -2.95 -7.47 61.20
N GLY A 262 -2.24 -8.36 60.51
CA GLY A 262 -2.26 -9.82 60.73
C GLY A 262 -3.47 -10.52 60.13
N VAL A 263 -4.35 -9.79 59.45
CA VAL A 263 -5.56 -10.32 58.82
C VAL A 263 -5.21 -11.18 57.62
N MET A 264 -5.80 -12.37 57.52
CA MET A 264 -5.68 -13.22 56.34
C MET A 264 -6.39 -12.61 55.14
N ALA A 265 -5.67 -12.46 54.04
CA ALA A 265 -6.22 -11.95 52.80
C ALA A 265 -7.11 -12.98 52.09
N THR A 266 -8.23 -12.48 51.57
CA THR A 266 -9.10 -13.15 50.59
C THR A 266 -9.33 -12.19 49.43
N GLY A 267 -9.48 -12.70 48.21
CA GLY A 267 -9.52 -11.87 47.02
C GLY A 267 -8.13 -11.34 46.65
N TRP A 268 -8.08 -10.16 46.01
CA TRP A 268 -6.83 -9.54 45.58
C TRP A 268 -6.06 -8.92 46.74
N TYR A 269 -4.75 -9.15 46.78
CA TYR A 269 -3.83 -8.49 47.69
C TYR A 269 -2.48 -8.27 47.01
N LYS A 270 -1.70 -7.36 47.58
CA LYS A 270 -0.43 -6.93 47.03
C LYS A 270 0.71 -7.22 48.01
N ASP A 271 1.77 -7.83 47.51
CA ASP A 271 3.04 -7.97 48.22
C ASP A 271 4.11 -7.18 47.45
N GLY A 272 4.54 -6.06 48.04
CA GLY A 272 5.34 -5.04 47.37
C GLY A 272 4.63 -4.48 46.13
N SER A 273 5.21 -4.72 44.95
CA SER A 273 4.63 -4.30 43.66
C SER A 273 3.75 -5.37 42.99
N THR A 274 3.70 -6.59 43.53
CA THR A 274 3.12 -7.75 42.85
C THR A 274 1.73 -8.10 43.40
N TRP A 275 0.78 -8.31 42.49
CA TRP A 275 -0.57 -8.74 42.83
C TRP A 275 -0.69 -10.26 42.90
N TYR A 276 -1.48 -10.73 43.87
CA TYR A 276 -1.84 -12.13 44.10
C TYR A 276 -3.33 -12.21 44.41
N TYR A 277 -3.89 -13.41 44.32
CA TYR A 277 -5.30 -13.64 44.63
C TYR A 277 -5.48 -14.90 45.45
N SER A 278 -6.26 -14.78 46.53
CA SER A 278 -6.72 -15.91 47.33
C SER A 278 -8.21 -16.13 47.16
N ASP A 279 -8.66 -17.38 47.17
CA ASP A 279 -10.09 -17.68 47.19
C ASP A 279 -10.72 -17.35 48.57
N GLY A 280 -12.02 -17.64 48.74
CA GLY A 280 -12.75 -17.35 49.98
C GLY A 280 -12.23 -18.10 51.22
N SER A 281 -11.39 -19.14 51.05
CA SER A 281 -10.72 -19.83 52.16
C SER A 281 -9.39 -19.20 52.56
N GLY A 282 -8.91 -18.21 51.78
CA GLY A 282 -7.57 -17.62 51.93
C GLY A 282 -6.48 -18.37 51.17
N ALA A 283 -6.79 -19.50 50.55
CA ALA A 283 -5.85 -20.26 49.74
C ALA A 283 -5.47 -19.48 48.48
N MET A 284 -4.17 -19.22 48.30
CA MET A 284 -3.64 -18.53 47.13
C MET A 284 -3.86 -19.37 45.86
N LEU A 285 -4.48 -18.76 44.86
CA LEU A 285 -4.63 -19.36 43.54
C LEU A 285 -3.31 -19.25 42.75
N ALA A 286 -2.96 -20.31 42.02
CA ALA A 286 -1.75 -20.36 41.20
C ALA A 286 -1.94 -21.23 39.95
N ASN A 287 -1.10 -20.96 38.95
CA ASN A 287 -0.98 -21.68 37.69
C ASN A 287 -2.32 -21.89 36.95
N ARG A 288 -3.14 -20.83 36.86
CA ARG A 288 -4.48 -20.92 36.29
C ARG A 288 -5.00 -19.59 35.78
N TRP A 289 -5.94 -19.67 34.85
CA TRP A 289 -6.85 -18.59 34.55
C TRP A 289 -7.88 -18.43 35.68
N MET A 290 -8.20 -17.18 36.01
CA MET A 290 -9.18 -16.80 37.01
C MET A 290 -10.07 -15.72 36.42
N LYS A 291 -11.39 -15.87 36.54
CA LYS A 291 -12.39 -14.91 36.04
C LYS A 291 -13.01 -14.17 37.21
N GLN A 292 -12.97 -12.84 37.17
CA GLN A 292 -13.63 -11.98 38.15
C GLN A 292 -14.37 -10.85 37.45
N GLY A 293 -15.66 -10.65 37.78
CA GLY A 293 -16.46 -9.55 37.24
C GLY A 293 -16.58 -9.55 35.70
N GLY A 294 -16.46 -10.71 35.05
CA GLY A 294 -16.44 -10.83 33.59
C GLY A 294 -15.03 -10.84 32.97
N THR A 295 -14.02 -10.34 33.68
CA THR A 295 -12.64 -10.18 33.22
C THR A 295 -11.78 -11.39 33.59
N TRP A 296 -10.93 -11.82 32.65
CA TRP A 296 -9.97 -12.91 32.88
C TRP A 296 -8.61 -12.36 33.31
N TYR A 297 -7.97 -13.06 34.24
CA TYR A 297 -6.61 -12.84 34.72
C TYR A 297 -5.88 -14.18 34.73
N TYR A 298 -4.56 -14.15 34.62
CA TYR A 298 -3.75 -15.36 34.75
C TYR A 298 -2.83 -15.27 35.96
N LEU A 299 -2.88 -16.27 36.84
CA LEU A 299 -1.96 -16.38 37.96
C LEU A 299 -0.86 -17.37 37.62
N ARG A 300 0.39 -16.91 37.68
CA ARG A 300 1.57 -17.71 37.36
C ARG A 300 1.75 -18.84 38.38
N VAL A 301 2.72 -19.71 38.14
CA VAL A 301 3.06 -20.81 39.08
C VAL A 301 3.40 -20.29 40.48
N SER A 302 3.98 -19.09 40.58
CA SER A 302 4.24 -18.42 41.85
C SER A 302 3.00 -17.81 42.52
N GLY A 303 1.83 -17.82 41.87
CA GLY A 303 0.64 -17.08 42.28
C GLY A 303 0.61 -15.62 41.82
N ALA A 304 1.76 -15.08 41.41
CA ALA A 304 1.86 -13.71 40.91
C ALA A 304 0.96 -13.52 39.68
N MET A 305 0.20 -12.44 39.67
CA MET A 305 -0.62 -12.04 38.53
C MET A 305 0.26 -11.78 37.31
N ALA A 306 -0.06 -12.40 36.19
CA ALA A 306 0.61 -12.13 34.93
C ALA A 306 0.13 -10.81 34.34
N THR A 307 1.10 -10.02 33.87
CA THR A 307 0.90 -8.87 33.00
C THR A 307 1.73 -9.04 31.73
N GLY A 308 1.39 -8.30 30.68
CA GLY A 308 2.02 -8.36 29.37
C GLY A 308 1.68 -9.64 28.58
N TRP A 309 2.60 -10.05 27.71
CA TRP A 309 2.43 -11.23 26.86
C TRP A 309 2.56 -12.55 27.65
N LEU A 310 1.58 -13.43 27.47
CA LEU A 310 1.56 -14.78 28.01
C LEU A 310 1.40 -15.77 26.86
N LYS A 311 2.31 -16.75 26.77
CA LYS A 311 2.17 -17.88 25.85
C LYS A 311 1.72 -19.12 26.61
N GLN A 312 0.54 -19.65 26.26
CA GLN A 312 0.00 -20.87 26.87
C GLN A 312 -0.50 -21.82 25.78
N GLY A 313 -0.05 -23.07 25.80
CA GLY A 313 -0.46 -24.07 24.80
C GLY A 313 -0.13 -23.68 23.35
N GLY A 314 0.90 -22.87 23.13
CA GLY A 314 1.25 -22.34 21.81
C GLY A 314 0.52 -21.06 21.40
N ILE A 315 -0.55 -20.68 22.11
CA ILE A 315 -1.37 -19.50 21.86
C ILE A 315 -0.84 -18.32 22.68
N TRP A 316 -0.84 -17.13 22.07
CA TRP A 316 -0.49 -15.88 22.75
C TRP A 316 -1.74 -15.19 23.28
N TYR A 317 -1.64 -14.69 24.50
CA TYR A 317 -2.63 -13.87 25.19
C TYR A 317 -1.95 -12.58 25.64
N TRP A 318 -2.71 -11.49 25.63
CA TRP A 318 -2.28 -10.21 26.18
C TRP A 318 -2.98 -9.95 27.50
N LEU A 319 -2.21 -9.64 28.53
CA LEU A 319 -2.70 -9.19 29.83
C LEU A 319 -2.26 -7.74 29.99
N ASP A 320 -3.19 -6.84 30.28
CA ASP A 320 -2.89 -5.42 30.44
C ASP A 320 -1.72 -5.20 31.42
N ARG A 321 -0.79 -4.30 31.08
CA ARG A 321 0.44 -4.12 31.85
C ARG A 321 0.20 -3.56 33.26
N SER A 322 -0.92 -2.85 33.46
CA SER A 322 -1.26 -2.20 34.72
C SER A 322 -2.21 -3.03 35.58
N SER A 323 -3.25 -3.58 34.96
CA SER A 323 -4.36 -4.24 35.64
C SER A 323 -4.29 -5.76 35.57
N GLY A 324 -3.52 -6.34 34.63
CA GLY A 324 -3.51 -7.79 34.36
C GLY A 324 -4.77 -8.32 33.66
N ALA A 325 -5.71 -7.44 33.31
CA ALA A 325 -6.92 -7.82 32.59
C ALA A 325 -6.57 -8.38 31.21
N MET A 326 -7.12 -9.54 30.87
CA MET A 326 -6.92 -10.16 29.55
C MET A 326 -7.57 -9.33 28.45
N GLY A 327 -6.79 -8.93 27.45
CA GLY A 327 -7.26 -8.22 26.27
C GLY A 327 -8.07 -9.12 25.33
N THR A 328 -9.21 -8.61 24.88
CA THR A 328 -9.98 -9.17 23.75
C THR A 328 -10.26 -8.04 22.76
N GLY A 329 -10.49 -8.36 21.49
CA GLY A 329 -10.60 -7.36 20.44
C GLY A 329 -9.28 -6.62 20.22
N TRP A 330 -9.36 -5.33 19.87
CA TRP A 330 -8.19 -4.48 19.64
C TRP A 330 -7.55 -4.02 20.94
N TYR A 331 -6.23 -4.13 21.03
CA TYR A 331 -5.44 -3.58 22.13
C TYR A 331 -4.07 -3.13 21.63
N ARG A 332 -3.41 -2.28 22.41
CA ARG A 332 -2.13 -1.67 22.06
C ARG A 332 -1.07 -2.00 23.10
N ASP A 333 0.08 -2.51 22.65
CA ASP A 333 1.29 -2.64 23.47
C ASP A 333 2.33 -1.65 22.96
N GLY A 334 2.64 -0.64 23.78
CA GLY A 334 3.44 0.50 23.36
C GLY A 334 2.80 1.25 22.19
N SER A 335 3.49 1.28 21.04
CA SER A 335 2.99 1.92 19.81
C SER A 335 2.21 0.99 18.89
N THR A 336 2.22 -0.33 19.16
CA THR A 336 1.80 -1.36 18.21
C THR A 336 0.42 -1.92 18.56
N TRP A 337 -0.45 -2.01 17.56
CA TRP A 337 -1.78 -2.59 17.68
C TRP A 337 -1.78 -4.09 17.41
N TYR A 338 -2.61 -4.81 18.15
CA TYR A 338 -2.83 -6.25 18.04
C TYR A 338 -4.33 -6.53 18.19
N TYR A 339 -4.75 -7.73 17.79
CA TYR A 339 -6.13 -8.17 17.93
C TYR A 339 -6.20 -9.58 18.50
N SER A 340 -7.07 -9.80 19.48
CA SER A 340 -7.41 -11.11 20.02
C SER A 340 -8.89 -11.41 19.80
N ASP A 341 -9.22 -12.67 19.57
CA ASP A 341 -10.63 -13.09 19.49
C ASP A 341 -11.32 -13.07 20.87
N GLY A 342 -12.59 -13.47 20.93
CA GLY A 342 -13.36 -13.48 22.19
C GLY A 342 -12.82 -14.41 23.28
N SER A 343 -11.93 -15.35 22.93
CA SER A 343 -11.22 -16.21 23.90
C SER A 343 -9.95 -15.56 24.47
N GLY A 344 -9.52 -14.43 23.91
CA GLY A 344 -8.23 -13.79 24.22
C GLY A 344 -7.06 -14.33 23.41
N ALA A 345 -7.29 -15.25 22.47
CA ALA A 345 -6.26 -15.76 21.59
C ALA A 345 -5.88 -14.71 20.54
N MET A 346 -4.61 -14.33 20.50
CA MET A 346 -4.08 -13.36 19.54
C MET A 346 -4.17 -13.90 18.10
N LEU A 347 -4.79 -13.13 17.22
CA LEU A 347 -4.82 -13.41 15.79
C LEU A 347 -3.54 -12.96 15.11
N ALA A 348 -3.02 -13.78 14.21
CA ALA A 348 -1.80 -13.49 13.45
C ALA A 348 -1.85 -14.09 12.05
N ASN A 349 -1.03 -13.51 11.16
CA ASN A 349 -0.82 -13.93 9.77
C ASN A 349 -2.11 -14.09 8.96
N ARG A 350 -3.01 -13.10 9.02
CA ARG A 350 -4.31 -13.17 8.35
C ARG A 350 -4.95 -11.81 8.13
N TRP A 351 -5.89 -11.78 7.19
CA TRP A 351 -6.86 -10.71 7.07
C TRP A 351 -7.91 -10.81 8.20
N LEU A 352 -8.32 -9.67 8.72
CA LEU A 352 -9.36 -9.50 9.72
C LEU A 352 -10.39 -8.50 9.20
N LYS A 353 -11.67 -8.89 9.17
CA LYS A 353 -12.77 -7.98 8.87
C LYS A 353 -13.46 -7.59 10.17
N GLN A 354 -13.42 -6.31 10.52
CA GLN A 354 -14.07 -5.77 11.71
C GLN A 354 -14.97 -4.60 11.33
N ALA A 355 -16.25 -4.67 11.68
CA ALA A 355 -17.25 -3.63 11.38
C ALA A 355 -17.26 -3.17 9.90
N GLY A 356 -17.08 -4.10 8.96
CA GLY A 356 -17.05 -3.82 7.52
C GLY A 356 -15.66 -3.47 6.96
N THR A 357 -14.70 -3.12 7.80
CA THR A 357 -13.34 -2.71 7.40
C THR A 357 -12.36 -3.88 7.47
N TRP A 358 -11.47 -3.98 6.49
CA TRP A 358 -10.42 -4.98 6.45
C TRP A 358 -9.10 -4.46 7.03
N TYR A 359 -8.42 -5.32 7.77
CA TYR A 359 -7.11 -5.12 8.37
C TYR A 359 -6.25 -6.35 8.10
N TYR A 360 -4.93 -6.22 8.16
CA TYR A 360 -4.03 -7.38 8.09
C TYR A 360 -3.19 -7.49 9.36
N LEU A 361 -3.11 -8.68 9.94
CA LEU A 361 -2.25 -8.97 11.09
C LEU A 361 -1.02 -9.72 10.60
N ASN A 362 0.15 -9.18 10.91
CA ASN A 362 1.43 -9.81 10.59
C ASN A 362 1.60 -11.16 11.31
N PRO A 363 2.60 -11.98 10.94
CA PRO A 363 2.93 -13.20 11.68
C PRO A 363 3.23 -12.99 13.17
N SER A 364 3.73 -11.81 13.54
CA SER A 364 3.92 -11.38 14.93
C SER A 364 2.62 -10.97 15.65
N GLY A 365 1.49 -10.95 14.95
CA GLY A 365 0.20 -10.43 15.43
C GLY A 365 0.05 -8.91 15.30
N SER A 366 1.13 -8.17 14.99
CA SER A 366 1.04 -6.72 14.85
C SER A 366 0.18 -6.32 13.66
N MET A 367 -0.64 -5.29 13.82
CA MET A 367 -1.43 -4.69 12.76
C MET A 367 -0.51 -4.13 11.67
N ARG A 368 -0.75 -4.52 10.42
CA ARG A 368 -0.07 -4.01 9.24
C ARG A 368 -0.57 -2.61 8.91
N THR A 369 0.34 -1.72 8.56
CA THR A 369 0.05 -0.41 7.99
C THR A 369 0.92 -0.18 6.75
N GLY A 370 0.56 0.81 5.93
CA GLY A 370 1.25 1.17 4.70
C GLY A 370 1.12 0.13 3.59
N TRP A 371 2.12 0.09 2.71
CA TRP A 371 2.16 -0.82 1.57
C TRP A 371 2.31 -2.28 2.00
N PHE A 372 1.46 -3.14 1.45
CA PHE A 372 1.50 -4.57 1.68
C PHE A 372 1.41 -5.33 0.36
N LYS A 373 2.40 -6.17 0.07
CA LYS A 373 2.39 -7.06 -1.10
C LYS A 373 2.12 -8.48 -0.65
N GLN A 374 1.07 -9.10 -1.21
CA GLN A 374 0.73 -10.50 -0.94
C GLN A 374 0.44 -11.19 -2.28
N HIS A 375 1.11 -12.32 -2.54
CA HIS A 375 0.96 -13.10 -3.77
C HIS A 375 1.04 -12.26 -5.07
N GLY A 376 1.96 -11.28 -5.10
CA GLY A 376 2.15 -10.41 -6.27
C GLY A 376 1.21 -9.19 -6.32
N VAL A 377 0.15 -9.15 -5.52
CA VAL A 377 -0.84 -8.07 -5.47
C VAL A 377 -0.48 -7.06 -4.38
N TRP A 378 -0.59 -5.77 -4.70
CA TRP A 378 -0.37 -4.68 -3.75
C TRP A 378 -1.68 -4.22 -3.12
N TYR A 379 -1.60 -3.92 -1.82
CA TYR A 379 -2.66 -3.37 -0.98
C TYR A 379 -2.09 -2.15 -0.24
N TRP A 380 -2.96 -1.23 0.14
CA TRP A 380 -2.63 -0.10 1.00
C TRP A 380 -3.46 -0.16 2.28
N LEU A 381 -2.78 -0.19 3.42
CA LEU A 381 -3.37 -0.13 4.74
C LEU A 381 -3.08 1.26 5.29
N ASN A 382 -4.11 1.98 5.74
CA ASN A 382 -3.94 3.34 6.24
C ASN A 382 -2.86 3.39 7.35
N PRO A 383 -1.87 4.30 7.29
CA PRO A 383 -0.79 4.38 8.28
C PRO A 383 -1.24 4.59 9.73
N GLU A 384 -2.36 5.27 9.94
CA GLU A 384 -2.88 5.64 11.26
C GLU A 384 -3.86 4.59 11.78
N SER A 385 -4.82 4.17 10.95
CA SER A 385 -5.90 3.28 11.37
C SER A 385 -5.68 1.81 11.01
N GLY A 386 -4.78 1.49 10.08
CA GLY A 386 -4.60 0.14 9.54
C GLY A 386 -5.71 -0.32 8.58
N ALA A 387 -6.72 0.53 8.33
CA ALA A 387 -7.83 0.20 7.43
C ALA A 387 -7.34 0.00 5.99
N MET A 388 -7.71 -1.11 5.37
CA MET A 388 -7.42 -1.38 3.96
C MET A 388 -8.20 -0.42 3.05
N ALA A 389 -7.49 0.22 2.13
CA ALA A 389 -8.09 1.09 1.14
C ALA A 389 -8.91 0.30 0.10
N THR A 390 -10.02 0.90 -0.31
CA THR A 390 -10.78 0.59 -1.53
C THR A 390 -11.10 1.91 -2.21
N GLY A 391 -11.22 1.91 -3.53
CA GLY A 391 -11.34 3.14 -4.32
C GLY A 391 -10.04 3.95 -4.33
N TRP A 392 -10.17 5.27 -4.45
CA TRP A 392 -9.04 6.20 -4.42
C TRP A 392 -8.45 6.35 -3.02
N ALA A 393 -7.14 6.21 -2.89
CA ALA A 393 -6.42 6.53 -1.68
C ALA A 393 -5.09 7.22 -1.98
N LYS A 394 -4.75 8.22 -1.16
CA LYS A 394 -3.48 8.93 -1.22
C LYS A 394 -2.48 8.22 -0.30
N ALA A 395 -1.37 7.76 -0.87
CA ALA A 395 -0.33 7.11 -0.08
C ALA A 395 0.62 8.15 0.55
N THR A 396 1.54 7.68 1.40
CA THR A 396 2.50 8.53 2.12
C THR A 396 3.51 9.24 1.22
N ASP A 397 3.64 8.81 -0.04
CA ASP A 397 4.45 9.48 -1.07
C ASP A 397 3.72 10.69 -1.70
N GLY A 398 2.50 11.00 -1.24
CA GLY A 398 1.68 12.08 -1.75
C GLY A 398 0.96 11.78 -3.06
N LYS A 399 1.05 10.56 -3.59
CA LYS A 399 0.41 10.17 -4.86
C LYS A 399 -0.90 9.43 -4.62
N TRP A 400 -1.79 9.54 -5.60
CA TRP A 400 -3.07 8.83 -5.60
C TRP A 400 -2.95 7.48 -6.28
N TYR A 401 -3.61 6.48 -5.72
CA TYR A 401 -3.69 5.11 -6.21
C TYR A 401 -5.14 4.64 -6.15
N TYR A 402 -5.52 3.73 -7.04
CA TYR A 402 -6.86 3.14 -7.04
C TYR A 402 -6.80 1.66 -6.66
N PHE A 403 -7.64 1.27 -5.70
CA PHE A 403 -7.80 -0.09 -5.20
C PHE A 403 -9.20 -0.59 -5.55
N ASN A 404 -9.32 -1.79 -6.11
CA ASN A 404 -10.63 -2.35 -6.43
C ASN A 404 -11.39 -2.76 -5.14
N GLY A 405 -12.59 -3.34 -5.28
CA GLY A 405 -13.41 -3.78 -4.13
C GLY A 405 -12.77 -4.85 -3.24
N SER A 406 -11.74 -5.56 -3.70
CA SER A 406 -10.95 -6.49 -2.87
C SER A 406 -9.71 -5.84 -2.24
N GLY A 407 -9.51 -4.53 -2.45
CA GLY A 407 -8.33 -3.80 -2.00
C GLY A 407 -7.08 -3.99 -2.87
N ALA A 408 -7.20 -4.68 -4.01
CA ALA A 408 -6.08 -4.88 -4.91
C ALA A 408 -5.82 -3.61 -5.73
N MET A 409 -4.58 -3.13 -5.71
CA MET A 409 -4.14 -1.95 -6.47
C MET A 409 -4.21 -2.22 -7.98
N LEU A 410 -4.82 -1.29 -8.72
CA LEU A 410 -4.76 -1.28 -10.17
C LEU A 410 -3.52 -0.51 -10.65
N ALA A 411 -2.92 -0.97 -11.76
CA ALA A 411 -1.74 -0.34 -12.35
C ALA A 411 -1.71 -0.53 -13.87
N ASP A 412 -0.92 0.32 -14.52
CA ASP A 412 -0.56 0.28 -15.94
C ASP A 412 -1.76 0.18 -16.89
N ARG A 413 -2.73 1.09 -16.70
CA ARG A 413 -3.99 1.05 -17.46
C ARG A 413 -4.76 2.36 -17.42
N TRP A 414 -5.65 2.50 -18.39
CA TRP A 414 -6.80 3.39 -18.30
C TRP A 414 -7.86 2.80 -17.38
N LEU A 415 -8.46 3.65 -16.54
CA LEU A 415 -9.51 3.32 -15.57
C LEU A 415 -10.73 4.19 -15.85
N ASN A 416 -11.89 3.57 -16.06
CA ASN A 416 -13.17 4.28 -16.23
C ASN A 416 -14.02 4.13 -14.96
N LEU A 417 -14.39 5.26 -14.36
CA LEU A 417 -15.30 5.32 -13.22
C LEU A 417 -16.48 6.23 -13.59
N GLY A 418 -17.64 5.63 -13.84
CA GLY A 418 -18.88 6.38 -14.11
C GLY A 418 -18.83 7.27 -15.37
N GLY A 419 -18.00 6.94 -16.37
CA GLY A 419 -17.83 7.73 -17.59
C GLY A 419 -16.60 8.64 -17.58
N THR A 420 -15.98 8.87 -16.41
CA THR A 420 -14.74 9.61 -16.29
C THR A 420 -13.55 8.67 -16.41
N TRP A 421 -12.60 9.01 -17.28
CA TRP A 421 -11.39 8.24 -17.49
C TRP A 421 -10.21 8.81 -16.71
N TYR A 422 -9.35 7.91 -16.23
CA TYR A 422 -8.11 8.19 -15.50
C TYR A 422 -7.01 7.29 -16.06
N ALA A 423 -5.75 7.71 -15.99
CA ALA A 423 -4.63 6.86 -16.37
C ALA A 423 -3.77 6.51 -15.15
N LEU A 424 -3.48 5.23 -14.97
CA LEU A 424 -2.59 4.71 -13.93
C LEU A 424 -1.25 4.32 -14.56
N SER A 425 -0.16 4.78 -13.97
CA SER A 425 1.20 4.39 -14.36
C SER A 425 1.53 2.94 -13.99
N ALA A 426 2.68 2.44 -14.44
CA ALA A 426 3.18 1.11 -14.09
C ALA A 426 3.38 0.89 -12.58
N SER A 427 3.64 1.97 -11.82
CA SER A 427 3.71 1.88 -10.35
C SER A 427 2.34 1.90 -9.67
N GLY A 428 1.25 2.06 -10.43
CA GLY A 428 -0.12 2.25 -9.92
C GLY A 428 -0.47 3.70 -9.61
N ALA A 429 0.50 4.62 -9.62
CA ALA A 429 0.24 6.02 -9.33
C ALA A 429 -0.62 6.64 -10.44
N MET A 430 -1.63 7.41 -10.04
CA MET A 430 -2.47 8.21 -10.92
C MET A 430 -1.61 9.22 -11.66
N ARG A 431 -1.77 9.28 -12.98
CA ARG A 431 -1.14 10.29 -13.83
C ARG A 431 -1.98 11.57 -13.79
N THR A 432 -1.29 12.70 -13.88
CA THR A 432 -1.87 14.03 -13.98
C THR A 432 -1.09 14.87 -14.99
N GLY A 433 -1.68 15.98 -15.44
CA GLY A 433 -1.14 16.86 -16.47
C GLY A 433 -1.14 16.25 -17.87
N TRP A 434 -0.22 16.73 -18.72
CA TRP A 434 -0.03 16.22 -20.06
C TRP A 434 0.48 14.79 -20.04
N TYR A 435 -0.23 13.90 -20.73
CA TYR A 435 0.14 12.51 -20.92
C TYR A 435 0.18 12.17 -22.40
N GLN A 436 1.23 11.45 -22.83
CA GLN A 436 1.39 11.02 -24.21
C GLN A 436 1.45 9.50 -24.28
N GLU A 437 0.64 8.92 -25.17
CA GLU A 437 0.59 7.49 -25.46
C GLU A 437 0.65 7.30 -26.99
N GLY A 438 1.78 6.80 -27.49
CA GLY A 438 2.07 6.79 -28.92
C GLY A 438 2.12 8.21 -29.49
N SER A 439 1.35 8.47 -30.55
CA SER A 439 1.19 9.80 -31.17
C SER A 439 0.07 10.63 -30.55
N ALA A 440 -0.74 10.06 -29.66
CA ALA A 440 -1.86 10.75 -29.02
C ALA A 440 -1.40 11.46 -27.74
N ARG A 441 -1.88 12.69 -27.55
CA ARG A 441 -1.71 13.46 -26.32
C ARG A 441 -3.04 13.57 -25.60
N TYR A 442 -3.01 13.52 -24.29
CA TYR A 442 -4.15 13.60 -23.39
C TYR A 442 -3.84 14.65 -22.32
N TRP A 443 -4.88 15.29 -21.80
CA TRP A 443 -4.78 16.08 -20.60
C TRP A 443 -5.52 15.37 -19.46
N LEU A 444 -4.83 15.16 -18.36
CA LEU A 444 -5.37 14.62 -17.12
C LEU A 444 -5.36 15.75 -16.10
N ASP A 445 -6.51 16.09 -15.56
CA ASP A 445 -6.64 17.23 -14.63
C ASP A 445 -5.64 17.12 -13.46
N PRO A 446 -4.85 18.16 -13.15
CA PRO A 446 -3.84 18.13 -12.09
C PRO A 446 -4.37 17.82 -10.68
N GLU A 447 -5.61 18.19 -10.39
CA GLU A 447 -6.20 18.05 -9.06
C GLU A 447 -6.94 16.73 -8.91
N THR A 448 -7.69 16.35 -9.94
CA THR A 448 -8.63 15.22 -9.91
C THR A 448 -8.15 14.01 -10.71
N GLY A 449 -7.20 14.17 -11.63
CA GLY A 449 -6.74 13.14 -12.56
C GLY A 449 -7.70 12.80 -13.69
N ALA A 450 -8.85 13.48 -13.77
CA ALA A 450 -9.86 13.24 -14.79
C ALA A 450 -9.34 13.60 -16.19
N MET A 451 -9.53 12.71 -17.15
CA MET A 451 -9.16 12.93 -18.54
C MET A 451 -10.10 13.94 -19.20
N ALA A 452 -9.53 14.96 -19.83
CA ALA A 452 -10.29 15.95 -20.60
C ALA A 452 -10.90 15.32 -21.87
N VAL A 453 -12.12 15.74 -22.19
CA VAL A 453 -12.83 15.47 -23.44
C VAL A 453 -13.49 16.76 -23.92
N GLY A 454 -13.63 16.94 -25.22
CA GLY A 454 -14.18 18.18 -25.78
C GLY A 454 -13.23 19.37 -25.57
N ARG A 455 -13.79 20.57 -25.40
CA ARG A 455 -13.00 21.80 -25.19
C ARG A 455 -12.57 21.93 -23.73
N CYS A 456 -11.32 22.31 -23.52
CA CYS A 456 -10.78 22.51 -22.18
C CYS A 456 -9.74 23.64 -22.19
N ALA A 457 -9.91 24.61 -21.28
CA ALA A 457 -8.93 25.65 -21.02
C ALA A 457 -7.83 25.12 -20.10
N ILE A 458 -6.58 25.14 -20.56
CA ILE A 458 -5.40 24.67 -19.83
C ILE A 458 -4.36 25.80 -19.89
N ASP A 459 -3.98 26.32 -18.72
CA ASP A 459 -3.00 27.42 -18.58
C ASP A 459 -3.33 28.65 -19.44
N GLY A 460 -4.62 29.01 -19.53
CA GLY A 460 -5.10 30.16 -20.30
C GLY A 460 -5.21 29.94 -21.81
N ARG A 461 -5.04 28.69 -22.29
CA ARG A 461 -5.20 28.31 -23.70
C ARG A 461 -6.29 27.27 -23.88
N GLU A 462 -7.05 27.37 -24.98
CA GLU A 462 -8.10 26.42 -25.33
C GLU A 462 -7.55 25.23 -26.12
N TYR A 463 -7.80 24.01 -25.66
CA TYR A 463 -7.49 22.77 -26.36
C TYR A 463 -8.76 21.98 -26.66
N VAL A 464 -8.70 21.13 -27.68
CA VAL A 464 -9.82 20.25 -28.07
C VAL A 464 -9.37 18.80 -28.02
N PHE A 465 -10.14 17.99 -27.31
CA PHE A 465 -9.94 16.56 -27.15
C PHE A 465 -11.14 15.81 -27.76
N SER A 466 -10.88 14.69 -28.41
CA SER A 466 -11.92 13.82 -28.96
C SER A 466 -12.72 13.12 -27.84
N GLY A 467 -13.77 12.37 -28.21
CA GLY A 467 -14.49 11.51 -27.24
C GLY A 467 -13.61 10.41 -26.61
N SER A 468 -12.45 10.10 -27.19
CA SER A 468 -11.46 9.20 -26.60
C SER A 468 -10.44 9.94 -25.72
N GLY A 469 -10.55 11.25 -25.58
CA GLY A 469 -9.60 12.11 -24.86
C GLY A 469 -8.32 12.46 -25.61
N ALA A 470 -8.14 11.96 -26.84
CA ALA A 470 -6.98 12.30 -27.64
C ALA A 470 -7.10 13.74 -28.15
N MET A 471 -6.06 14.53 -27.94
CA MET A 471 -5.96 15.92 -28.41
C MET A 471 -6.06 15.94 -29.93
N VAL A 472 -7.00 16.72 -30.43
CA VAL A 472 -7.22 16.89 -31.86
C VAL A 472 -6.26 17.96 -32.38
N ASN A 473 -5.67 17.72 -33.55
CA ASN A 473 -4.79 18.65 -34.24
C ASN A 473 -5.03 18.61 -35.76
N ASN A 474 -4.49 19.60 -36.47
CA ASN A 474 -4.63 19.80 -37.91
C ASN A 474 -6.08 19.83 -38.40
N VAL A 475 -6.97 20.44 -37.62
CA VAL A 475 -8.41 20.50 -37.90
C VAL A 475 -8.94 21.90 -37.66
N TRP A 476 -9.98 22.26 -38.41
CA TRP A 476 -10.77 23.46 -38.15
C TRP A 476 -11.77 23.23 -37.03
N VAL A 477 -11.79 24.13 -36.06
CA VAL A 477 -12.70 24.09 -34.91
C VAL A 477 -13.47 25.41 -34.88
N SER A 478 -14.79 25.36 -34.64
CA SER A 478 -15.58 26.59 -34.43
C SER A 478 -15.03 27.40 -33.25
N LEU A 479 -15.02 28.72 -33.30
CA LEU A 479 -14.64 29.58 -32.17
C LEU A 479 -15.86 30.29 -31.57
N GLY A 480 -17.08 29.92 -32.00
CA GLY A 480 -18.31 30.63 -31.66
C GLY A 480 -18.55 31.85 -32.56
N ASN A 481 -19.78 32.39 -32.52
CA ASN A 481 -20.18 33.61 -33.26
C ASN A 481 -19.87 33.58 -34.77
N GLY A 482 -19.94 32.41 -35.40
CA GLY A 482 -19.64 32.24 -36.83
C GLY A 482 -18.15 32.17 -37.17
N SER A 483 -17.24 32.30 -36.20
CA SER A 483 -15.80 32.15 -36.41
C SER A 483 -15.33 30.70 -36.30
N CYS A 484 -14.17 30.39 -36.88
CA CYS A 484 -13.46 29.13 -36.69
C CYS A 484 -11.94 29.37 -36.66
N GLY A 485 -11.19 28.39 -36.16
CA GLY A 485 -9.74 28.42 -36.07
C GLY A 485 -9.14 27.09 -36.46
N PHE A 486 -8.04 27.11 -37.23
CA PHE A 486 -7.25 25.92 -37.50
C PHE A 486 -6.33 25.64 -36.31
N ILE A 487 -6.51 24.46 -35.71
CA ILE A 487 -5.71 23.99 -34.58
C ILE A 487 -4.48 23.26 -35.13
N ASP A 488 -3.28 23.72 -34.81
CA ASP A 488 -2.05 23.07 -35.26
C ASP A 488 -1.63 21.89 -34.38
N GLY A 489 -0.44 21.33 -34.63
CA GLY A 489 0.11 20.22 -33.85
C GLY A 489 0.41 20.55 -32.38
N SER A 490 0.48 21.83 -32.02
CA SER A 490 0.66 22.27 -30.63
C SER A 490 -0.65 22.29 -29.85
N GLY A 491 -1.78 22.42 -30.55
CA GLY A 491 -3.10 22.65 -29.96
C GLY A 491 -3.56 24.10 -30.00
N ASP A 492 -2.71 25.02 -30.47
CA ASP A 492 -3.06 26.43 -30.62
C ASP A 492 -3.89 26.69 -31.89
N ALA A 493 -4.85 27.62 -31.80
CA ALA A 493 -5.54 28.16 -32.97
C ALA A 493 -4.62 29.13 -33.71
N VAL A 494 -3.96 28.66 -34.76
CA VAL A 494 -2.90 29.40 -35.47
C VAL A 494 -3.39 30.18 -36.68
N LEU A 495 -4.63 29.91 -37.13
CA LEU A 495 -5.26 30.61 -38.24
C LEU A 495 -6.74 30.80 -37.96
N VAL A 496 -7.17 32.04 -37.77
CA VAL A 496 -8.58 32.38 -37.56
C VAL A 496 -9.27 32.65 -38.91
N ALA A 497 -10.47 32.10 -39.03
CA ALA A 497 -11.36 32.15 -40.19
C ALA A 497 -12.82 32.32 -39.73
N SER A 498 -13.76 32.35 -40.66
CA SER A 498 -15.19 32.44 -40.41
C SER A 498 -15.94 31.48 -41.33
N TYR A 499 -17.18 31.19 -40.99
CA TYR A 499 -18.10 30.46 -41.86
C TYR A 499 -18.90 31.47 -42.69
N ASP A 500 -18.94 31.28 -44.01
CA ASP A 500 -19.84 32.04 -44.88
C ASP A 500 -21.30 31.57 -44.74
N ALA A 501 -22.22 32.19 -45.48
CA ALA A 501 -23.65 31.87 -45.43
C ALA A 501 -23.97 30.43 -45.87
N GLN A 502 -23.05 29.77 -46.57
CA GLN A 502 -23.14 28.39 -47.03
C GLN A 502 -22.41 27.42 -46.09
N GLY A 503 -21.81 27.91 -45.00
CA GLY A 503 -21.07 27.11 -44.02
C GLY A 503 -19.65 26.75 -44.45
N ARG A 504 -19.11 27.37 -45.50
CA ARG A 504 -17.73 27.16 -45.97
C ARG A 504 -16.76 28.04 -45.18
N ILE A 505 -15.52 27.57 -45.04
CA ILE A 505 -14.48 28.31 -44.31
C ILE A 505 -13.92 29.41 -45.21
N VAL A 506 -14.05 30.66 -44.78
CA VAL A 506 -13.52 31.86 -45.45
C VAL A 506 -12.62 32.62 -44.49
N CYS A 507 -11.66 33.39 -45.02
CA CYS A 507 -10.74 34.12 -44.17
C CYS A 507 -11.43 35.26 -43.39
N ALA A 508 -11.27 35.30 -42.06
CA ALA A 508 -11.91 36.29 -41.20
C ALA A 508 -11.41 37.73 -41.43
N ASP A 509 -10.17 37.91 -41.89
CA ASP A 509 -9.59 39.23 -42.18
C ASP A 509 -9.88 39.72 -43.61
N GLY A 510 -10.72 38.99 -44.37
CA GLY A 510 -11.09 39.30 -45.76
C GLY A 510 -9.98 39.04 -46.80
N LYS A 511 -8.79 38.57 -46.39
CA LYS A 511 -7.68 38.29 -47.32
C LYS A 511 -7.85 36.93 -47.99
N THR A 512 -7.60 36.89 -49.29
CA THR A 512 -7.67 35.70 -50.14
C THR A 512 -6.27 35.31 -50.66
N GLY A 513 -6.17 34.16 -51.32
CA GLY A 513 -4.94 33.59 -51.86
C GLY A 513 -4.24 32.61 -50.91
N TRP A 514 -2.95 32.40 -51.14
CA TRP A 514 -2.11 31.51 -50.32
C TRP A 514 -1.86 32.11 -48.94
N ARG A 515 -2.13 31.33 -47.89
CA ARG A 515 -1.88 31.71 -46.49
C ARG A 515 -1.10 30.59 -45.80
N THR A 516 -0.12 30.96 -44.98
CA THR A 516 0.67 30.00 -44.21
C THR A 516 0.56 30.29 -42.73
N ALA A 517 0.26 29.27 -41.94
CA ALA A 517 0.20 29.33 -40.48
C ALA A 517 0.77 28.04 -39.90
N ALA A 518 1.63 28.15 -38.88
CA ALA A 518 2.33 27.01 -38.27
C ALA A 518 2.99 26.03 -39.28
N GLY A 519 3.57 26.58 -40.35
CA GLY A 519 4.19 25.78 -41.42
C GLY A 519 3.20 25.01 -42.30
N LYS A 520 1.89 25.21 -42.14
CA LYS A 520 0.83 24.67 -42.99
C LYS A 520 0.36 25.75 -43.96
N THR A 521 0.16 25.38 -45.21
CA THR A 521 -0.26 26.32 -46.27
C THR A 521 -1.68 25.99 -46.72
N PHE A 522 -2.50 27.03 -46.86
CA PHE A 522 -3.91 26.99 -47.22
C PHE A 522 -4.15 27.91 -48.42
N TYR A 523 -5.18 27.64 -49.22
CA TYR A 523 -5.57 28.52 -50.33
C TYR A 523 -7.03 28.94 -50.18
N PHE A 524 -7.25 30.23 -49.97
CA PHE A 524 -8.58 30.85 -49.90
C PHE A 524 -8.89 31.47 -51.25
N ASP A 525 -9.80 30.89 -52.04
CA ASP A 525 -9.91 31.22 -53.46
C ASP A 525 -10.53 32.61 -53.70
N PRO A 526 -9.78 33.59 -54.26
CA PRO A 526 -10.31 34.91 -54.57
C PRO A 526 -11.46 34.91 -55.58
N LYS A 527 -11.54 33.87 -56.43
CA LYS A 527 -12.57 33.72 -57.48
C LYS A 527 -13.85 33.09 -56.96
N ASP A 528 -13.84 32.58 -55.72
CA ASP A 528 -14.97 31.90 -55.07
C ASP A 528 -15.16 32.45 -53.65
N GLU A 529 -15.29 33.78 -53.56
CA GLU A 529 -15.61 34.52 -52.34
C GLU A 529 -14.67 34.25 -51.14
N GLY A 530 -13.43 33.83 -51.42
CA GLY A 530 -12.44 33.50 -50.40
C GLY A 530 -12.64 32.13 -49.75
N ALA A 531 -13.40 31.22 -50.34
CA ALA A 531 -13.61 29.88 -49.81
C ALA A 531 -12.31 29.06 -49.79
N LEU A 532 -12.06 28.38 -48.67
CA LEU A 532 -10.93 27.47 -48.50
C LEU A 532 -11.03 26.29 -49.49
N ARG A 533 -9.99 26.08 -50.29
CA ARG A 533 -9.91 24.94 -51.21
C ARG A 533 -9.44 23.67 -50.50
N THR A 534 -10.12 22.57 -50.80
CA THR A 534 -9.79 21.19 -50.41
C THR A 534 -9.83 20.30 -51.66
N GLY A 535 -9.16 19.15 -51.65
CA GLY A 535 -9.08 18.27 -52.82
C GLY A 535 -8.16 18.83 -53.91
N MET A 536 -8.36 18.40 -55.16
CA MET A 536 -7.64 18.90 -56.33
C MET A 536 -8.21 20.26 -56.78
N PHE A 537 -7.36 21.26 -57.00
CA PHE A 537 -7.75 22.57 -57.50
C PHE A 537 -6.65 23.22 -58.34
N ASP A 538 -7.04 24.13 -59.23
CA ASP A 538 -6.13 24.85 -60.12
C ASP A 538 -5.98 26.32 -59.70
N VAL A 539 -4.75 26.81 -59.69
CA VAL A 539 -4.42 28.22 -59.48
C VAL A 539 -3.58 28.67 -60.67
N ASP A 540 -4.13 29.58 -61.47
CA ASP A 540 -3.47 30.17 -62.65
C ASP A 540 -2.83 29.14 -63.61
N GLY A 541 -3.55 28.05 -63.86
CA GLY A 541 -3.12 26.97 -64.77
C GLY A 541 -2.22 25.92 -64.12
N VAL A 542 -1.95 26.03 -62.82
CA VAL A 542 -1.12 25.10 -62.06
C VAL A 542 -1.98 24.33 -61.06
N ARG A 543 -1.85 23.00 -61.05
CA ARG A 543 -2.66 22.11 -60.22
C ARG A 543 -2.01 21.83 -58.87
N TYR A 544 -2.82 21.86 -57.81
CA TYR A 544 -2.47 21.58 -56.43
C TYR A 544 -3.45 20.60 -55.80
N TYR A 545 -3.07 20.04 -54.65
CA TYR A 545 -3.97 19.26 -53.81
C TYR A 545 -3.89 19.73 -52.36
N ALA A 546 -5.05 19.91 -51.74
CA ALA A 546 -5.18 20.11 -50.31
C ALA A 546 -5.98 18.96 -49.68
N ASP A 547 -5.68 18.60 -48.44
CA ASP A 547 -6.47 17.62 -47.71
C ASP A 547 -7.85 18.17 -47.27
N ALA A 548 -8.62 17.37 -46.53
CA ALA A 548 -9.94 17.76 -46.06
C ALA A 548 -9.93 18.95 -45.08
N SER A 549 -8.78 19.23 -44.44
CA SER A 549 -8.58 20.41 -43.60
C SER A 549 -8.08 21.62 -44.40
N GLY A 550 -7.94 21.49 -45.72
CA GLY A 550 -7.44 22.54 -46.61
C GLY A 550 -5.93 22.73 -46.57
N ILE A 551 -5.19 21.80 -45.96
CA ILE A 551 -3.73 21.86 -45.91
C ILE A 551 -3.18 21.38 -47.24
N ARG A 552 -2.43 22.24 -47.94
CA ARG A 552 -1.72 21.91 -49.17
C ARG A 552 -0.72 20.78 -48.93
N GLN A 553 -0.87 19.70 -49.68
CA GLN A 553 0.04 18.56 -49.60
C GLN A 553 1.26 18.75 -50.51
N THR A 554 2.31 18.00 -50.24
CA THR A 554 3.51 17.90 -51.07
C THR A 554 3.99 16.44 -51.14
N GLY A 555 4.84 16.11 -52.11
CA GLY A 555 5.32 14.75 -52.32
C GLY A 555 4.26 13.81 -52.93
N TRP A 556 4.38 12.52 -52.62
CA TRP A 556 3.44 11.51 -53.11
C TRP A 556 2.10 11.60 -52.38
N VAL A 557 1.02 11.76 -53.13
CA VAL A 557 -0.34 11.75 -52.60
C VAL A 557 -1.18 10.72 -53.34
N LYS A 558 -1.98 9.94 -52.59
CA LYS A 558 -2.92 8.98 -53.16
C LYS A 558 -4.34 9.53 -53.04
N VAL A 559 -4.98 9.76 -54.17
CA VAL A 559 -6.35 10.30 -54.25
C VAL A 559 -7.21 9.29 -54.99
N SER A 560 -8.26 8.79 -54.32
CA SER A 560 -9.20 7.80 -54.88
C SER A 560 -8.54 6.58 -55.53
N GLY A 561 -7.43 6.10 -54.96
CA GLY A 561 -6.70 4.94 -55.45
C GLY A 561 -5.53 5.26 -56.41
N THR A 562 -5.48 6.47 -56.97
CA THR A 562 -4.47 6.91 -57.94
C THR A 562 -3.38 7.72 -57.25
N TRP A 563 -2.12 7.48 -57.61
CA TRP A 563 -0.98 8.23 -57.10
C TRP A 563 -0.66 9.45 -57.97
N TYR A 564 -0.33 10.56 -57.30
CA TYR A 564 0.13 11.80 -57.91
C TYR A 564 1.39 12.26 -57.18
N TYR A 565 2.23 13.03 -57.86
CA TYR A 565 3.42 13.63 -57.24
C TYR A 565 3.33 15.14 -57.25
N LEU A 566 3.36 15.74 -56.07
CA LEU A 566 3.39 17.18 -55.85
C LEU A 566 4.82 17.59 -55.51
N ASP A 567 5.31 18.64 -56.15
CA ASP A 567 6.64 19.16 -55.92
C ASP A 567 6.85 19.45 -54.41
N PRO A 568 7.91 18.90 -53.78
CA PRO A 568 8.13 19.03 -52.34
C PRO A 568 8.21 20.47 -51.82
N SER A 569 8.66 21.41 -52.66
CA SER A 569 8.87 22.81 -52.27
C SER A 569 7.64 23.68 -52.52
N SER A 570 7.01 23.51 -53.68
CA SER A 570 5.96 24.38 -54.18
C SER A 570 4.56 23.78 -54.06
N GLY A 571 4.42 22.45 -53.94
CA GLY A 571 3.15 21.73 -53.96
C GLY A 571 2.54 21.58 -55.36
N VAL A 572 3.25 22.03 -56.40
CA VAL A 572 2.79 21.94 -57.80
C VAL A 572 2.76 20.49 -58.25
N MET A 573 1.63 20.03 -58.80
CA MET A 573 1.53 18.70 -59.36
C MET A 573 2.46 18.55 -60.57
N ARG A 574 3.34 17.55 -60.52
CA ARG A 574 4.27 17.21 -61.59
C ARG A 574 3.61 16.27 -62.60
N THR A 575 3.98 16.44 -63.86
CA THR A 575 3.62 15.56 -64.97
C THR A 575 4.87 15.12 -65.74
N GLY A 576 4.77 14.07 -66.56
CA GLY A 576 5.89 13.46 -67.27
C GLY A 576 6.85 12.69 -66.35
N TRP A 577 8.11 12.56 -66.77
CA TRP A 577 9.14 11.92 -65.96
C TRP A 577 9.54 12.74 -64.73
N VAL A 578 9.58 12.07 -63.58
CA VAL A 578 10.10 12.63 -62.34
C VAL A 578 11.09 11.67 -61.68
N SER A 579 12.17 12.22 -61.13
CA SER A 579 13.14 11.46 -60.33
C SER A 579 12.90 11.75 -58.85
N VAL A 580 12.58 10.71 -58.08
CA VAL A 580 12.28 10.79 -56.66
C VAL A 580 13.04 9.70 -55.92
N GLY A 581 13.89 10.09 -54.97
CA GLY A 581 14.67 9.14 -54.16
C GLY A 581 15.58 8.23 -54.98
N GLY A 582 16.10 8.71 -56.12
CA GLY A 582 16.97 7.94 -57.02
C GLY A 582 16.26 6.99 -57.99
N SER A 583 14.92 6.93 -57.98
CA SER A 583 14.12 6.18 -58.94
C SER A 583 13.34 7.13 -59.86
N TRP A 584 13.18 6.74 -61.12
CA TRP A 584 12.34 7.45 -62.08
C TRP A 584 10.91 6.92 -62.05
N TYR A 585 9.95 7.82 -62.22
CA TYR A 585 8.52 7.54 -62.29
C TYR A 585 7.93 8.34 -63.45
N TYR A 586 6.83 7.86 -64.02
CA TYR A 586 6.11 8.56 -65.06
C TYR A 586 4.72 8.97 -64.58
N LEU A 587 4.42 10.26 -64.70
CA LEU A 587 3.12 10.84 -64.40
C LEU A 587 2.47 11.22 -65.72
N ASP A 588 1.24 10.80 -65.94
CA ASP A 588 0.49 11.08 -67.16
C ASP A 588 0.49 12.59 -67.47
N PRO A 589 0.91 13.02 -68.68
CA PRO A 589 1.01 14.44 -69.04
C PRO A 589 -0.28 15.24 -68.90
N SER A 590 -1.44 14.58 -69.04
CA SER A 590 -2.76 15.24 -69.05
C SER A 590 -3.44 15.24 -67.68
N THR A 591 -3.24 14.18 -66.89
CA THR A 591 -3.94 13.96 -65.63
C THR A 591 -3.03 14.02 -64.41
N GLY A 592 -1.72 13.83 -64.57
CA GLY A 592 -0.75 13.67 -63.48
C GLY A 592 -0.80 12.32 -62.78
N ALA A 593 -1.62 11.38 -63.24
CA ALA A 593 -1.73 10.05 -62.67
C ALA A 593 -0.44 9.25 -62.88
N MET A 594 0.09 8.65 -61.81
CA MET A 594 1.27 7.80 -61.90
C MET A 594 0.97 6.54 -62.71
N GLN A 595 1.75 6.30 -63.75
CA GLN A 595 1.66 5.12 -64.59
C GLN A 595 2.38 3.92 -63.97
N THR A 596 1.91 2.71 -64.30
CA THR A 596 2.56 1.42 -63.94
C THR A 596 2.47 0.46 -65.13
N GLY A 597 3.34 -0.55 -65.16
CA GLY A 597 3.41 -1.50 -66.27
C GLY A 597 4.21 -0.99 -67.47
N TRP A 598 3.89 -1.52 -68.64
CA TRP A 598 4.54 -1.16 -69.90
C TRP A 598 4.13 0.24 -70.35
N LEU A 599 5.11 1.08 -70.64
CA LEU A 599 4.93 2.45 -71.14
C LEU A 599 5.72 2.60 -72.45
N GLN A 600 5.04 3.05 -73.50
CA GLN A 600 5.71 3.48 -74.73
C GLN A 600 5.74 5.00 -74.79
N GLU A 601 6.93 5.57 -74.88
CA GLU A 601 7.12 7.02 -75.02
C GLU A 601 8.16 7.33 -76.07
N SER A 602 7.82 8.21 -77.02
CA SER A 602 8.70 8.64 -78.11
C SER A 602 9.33 7.50 -78.92
N GLY A 603 8.64 6.36 -79.02
CA GLY A 603 9.07 5.17 -79.75
C GLY A 603 9.81 4.13 -78.89
N ASP A 604 10.26 4.49 -77.70
CA ASP A 604 10.96 3.59 -76.78
C ASP A 604 10.00 2.95 -75.77
N TRP A 605 10.29 1.69 -75.40
CA TRP A 605 9.56 0.99 -74.35
C TRP A 605 10.28 1.07 -73.01
N TYR A 606 9.49 1.32 -71.97
CA TYR A 606 9.87 1.37 -70.57
C TYR A 606 8.97 0.42 -69.77
N TYR A 607 9.45 -0.01 -68.61
CA TYR A 607 8.63 -0.75 -67.66
C TYR A 607 8.67 -0.10 -66.28
N LEU A 608 7.49 0.22 -65.78
CA LEU A 608 7.26 0.77 -64.45
C LEU A 608 6.73 -0.34 -63.56
N LYS A 609 7.39 -0.60 -62.42
CA LYS A 609 6.93 -1.60 -61.44
C LYS A 609 5.53 -1.22 -60.91
N SER A 610 4.90 -2.13 -60.16
CA SER A 610 3.64 -1.82 -59.44
C SER A 610 3.77 -0.66 -58.45
N SER A 611 4.99 -0.37 -57.99
CA SER A 611 5.31 0.81 -57.18
C SER A 611 5.46 2.10 -58.00
N GLY A 612 5.35 2.04 -59.34
CA GLY A 612 5.62 3.13 -60.29
C GLY A 612 7.09 3.33 -60.65
N ALA A 613 8.02 2.73 -59.92
CA ALA A 613 9.44 2.92 -60.15
C ALA A 613 9.90 2.22 -61.44
N MET A 614 10.56 2.95 -62.32
CA MET A 614 11.11 2.49 -63.58
C MET A 614 12.21 1.44 -63.36
N VAL A 615 12.19 0.38 -64.16
CA VAL A 615 13.27 -0.62 -64.21
C VAL A 615 14.40 -0.11 -65.11
N SER A 616 15.63 -0.16 -64.62
CA SER A 616 16.85 0.13 -65.38
C SER A 616 17.97 -0.84 -64.98
N ASN A 617 18.89 -1.08 -65.92
CA ASN A 617 19.97 -2.07 -65.80
C ASN A 617 19.52 -3.47 -65.37
N ALA A 618 18.31 -3.88 -65.76
CA ALA A 618 17.71 -5.14 -65.36
C ALA A 618 16.67 -5.58 -66.38
N SER A 619 16.30 -6.85 -66.34
CA SER A 619 15.36 -7.42 -67.31
C SER A 619 13.96 -7.61 -66.74
N VAL A 620 12.96 -7.48 -67.61
CA VAL A 620 11.55 -7.70 -67.29
C VAL A 620 11.02 -8.84 -68.13
N LYS A 621 10.38 -9.82 -67.48
CA LYS A 621 9.75 -10.93 -68.18
C LYS A 621 8.52 -10.44 -68.95
N VAL A 622 8.43 -10.79 -70.23
CA VAL A 622 7.28 -10.48 -71.09
C VAL A 622 6.36 -11.70 -71.24
N SER A 623 5.15 -11.49 -71.78
CA SER A 623 4.07 -12.48 -71.78
C SER A 623 4.34 -13.72 -72.63
N ASP A 624 5.23 -13.63 -73.62
CA ASP A 624 5.63 -14.78 -74.45
C ASP A 624 6.60 -15.73 -73.73
N GLY A 625 7.19 -15.31 -72.61
CA GLY A 625 8.12 -16.10 -71.81
C GLY A 625 9.58 -15.62 -71.86
N THR A 626 9.92 -14.71 -72.77
CA THR A 626 11.26 -14.10 -72.86
C THR A 626 11.42 -12.92 -71.89
N TYR A 627 12.57 -12.26 -71.94
CA TYR A 627 12.90 -11.10 -71.14
C TYR A 627 13.34 -9.93 -72.02
N TRP A 628 12.86 -8.74 -71.68
CA TRP A 628 13.29 -7.47 -72.25
C TRP A 628 14.29 -6.82 -71.30
N TYR A 629 15.53 -6.63 -71.77
CA TYR A 629 16.54 -5.92 -70.99
C TYR A 629 16.29 -4.42 -71.04
N MET A 630 16.23 -3.77 -69.88
CA MET A 630 16.11 -2.32 -69.76
C MET A 630 17.49 -1.73 -69.45
N ASN A 631 18.01 -0.86 -70.31
CA ASN A 631 19.34 -0.27 -70.15
C ASN A 631 19.40 0.76 -69.00
N GLY A 632 20.53 1.45 -68.83
CA GLY A 632 20.72 2.43 -67.74
C GLY A 632 19.75 3.62 -67.76
N SER A 633 19.21 3.96 -68.93
CA SER A 633 18.14 4.96 -69.08
C SER A 633 16.72 4.37 -68.96
N GLY A 634 16.59 3.06 -68.72
CA GLY A 634 15.32 2.36 -68.60
C GLY A 634 14.63 2.03 -69.91
N ARG A 635 15.30 2.20 -71.06
CA ARG A 635 14.78 1.83 -72.38
C ARG A 635 15.04 0.35 -72.67
N HIS A 636 14.09 -0.31 -73.33
CA HIS A 636 14.30 -1.66 -73.87
C HIS A 636 15.46 -1.65 -74.87
N ASP A 637 16.42 -2.54 -74.66
CA ASP A 637 17.63 -2.65 -75.47
C ASP A 637 18.13 -4.10 -75.48
N LYS A 638 17.61 -4.89 -76.42
CA LYS A 638 17.99 -6.30 -76.59
C LYS A 638 19.50 -6.46 -76.79
N GLN A 639 20.10 -5.61 -77.62
CA GLN A 639 21.51 -5.75 -77.99
C GLN A 639 22.43 -5.47 -76.81
N ALA A 640 22.14 -4.46 -75.99
CA ALA A 640 22.91 -4.20 -74.77
C ALA A 640 22.88 -5.39 -73.80
N GLY A 641 21.72 -6.06 -73.66
CA GLY A 641 21.60 -7.28 -72.86
C GLY A 641 22.50 -8.41 -73.40
N ILE A 642 22.47 -8.64 -74.71
CA ILE A 642 23.34 -9.62 -75.38
C ILE A 642 24.83 -9.27 -75.17
N ASP A 643 25.20 -8.01 -75.32
CA ASP A 643 26.58 -7.56 -75.17
C ASP A 643 27.13 -7.79 -73.76
N ILE A 644 26.28 -7.66 -72.73
CA ILE A 644 26.65 -7.94 -71.34
C ILE A 644 26.94 -9.42 -71.16
N ILE A 645 26.03 -10.31 -71.57
CA ILE A 645 26.24 -11.76 -71.39
C ILE A 645 27.43 -12.26 -72.22
N MET A 646 27.64 -11.74 -73.44
CA MET A 646 28.79 -12.10 -74.27
C MET A 646 30.11 -11.63 -73.66
N ARG A 647 30.15 -10.42 -73.09
CA ARG A 647 31.32 -9.88 -72.39
C ARG A 647 31.64 -10.69 -71.14
N THR A 648 30.62 -11.05 -70.36
CA THR A 648 30.77 -11.93 -69.19
C THR A 648 31.29 -13.29 -69.62
N ALA A 649 30.69 -13.95 -70.62
CA ALA A 649 31.14 -15.25 -71.12
C ALA A 649 32.61 -15.22 -71.57
N ARG A 650 33.04 -14.15 -72.24
CA ARG A 650 34.44 -13.95 -72.62
C ARG A 650 35.37 -13.79 -71.44
N SER A 651 34.94 -13.11 -70.37
CA SER A 651 35.74 -12.93 -69.16
C SER A 651 35.97 -14.23 -68.38
N LEU A 652 35.14 -15.26 -68.63
CA LEU A 652 35.18 -16.54 -67.95
C LEU A 652 36.08 -17.56 -68.65
N LEU A 653 36.61 -17.26 -69.85
CA LEU A 653 37.49 -18.18 -70.58
C LEU A 653 38.67 -18.64 -69.71
N GLY A 654 38.84 -19.96 -69.60
CA GLY A 654 39.87 -20.60 -68.78
C GLY A 654 39.45 -20.95 -67.35
N VAL A 655 38.27 -20.52 -66.87
CA VAL A 655 37.71 -20.98 -65.58
C VAL A 655 37.57 -22.51 -65.59
N PRO A 656 37.96 -23.25 -64.53
CA PRO A 656 37.87 -24.70 -64.50
C PRO A 656 36.43 -25.21 -64.46
N TYR A 657 36.18 -26.35 -65.12
CA TYR A 657 34.95 -27.09 -64.91
C TYR A 657 34.96 -27.73 -63.51
N VAL A 658 33.92 -27.46 -62.72
CA VAL A 658 33.68 -28.11 -61.42
C VAL A 658 32.23 -28.58 -61.39
N TRP A 659 32.02 -29.88 -61.18
CA TRP A 659 30.68 -30.44 -61.06
C TRP A 659 29.97 -29.85 -59.83
N LEU A 660 28.76 -29.29 -60.01
CA LEU A 660 28.03 -28.50 -59.01
C LEU A 660 28.72 -27.20 -58.57
N GLY A 661 29.74 -26.77 -59.31
CA GLY A 661 30.38 -25.47 -59.12
C GLY A 661 29.46 -24.35 -59.61
N VAL A 662 29.27 -23.32 -58.78
CA VAL A 662 28.25 -22.29 -59.03
C VAL A 662 28.84 -20.98 -59.52
N TYR A 663 29.96 -20.58 -58.95
CA TYR A 663 30.55 -19.28 -59.19
C TYR A 663 32.01 -19.39 -59.64
N PRO A 664 32.47 -18.54 -60.56
CA PRO A 664 33.83 -18.62 -61.08
C PRO A 664 34.87 -18.33 -59.99
N GLN A 665 34.56 -17.47 -59.03
CA GLN A 665 35.45 -17.14 -57.92
C GLN A 665 35.66 -18.30 -56.92
N ASP A 666 34.78 -19.31 -56.92
CA ASP A 666 34.83 -20.44 -55.99
C ASP A 666 35.65 -21.63 -56.54
N GLY A 667 36.38 -21.41 -57.63
CA GLY A 667 37.31 -22.37 -58.21
C GLY A 667 36.79 -23.11 -59.44
N GLY A 668 35.55 -22.87 -59.86
CA GLY A 668 35.01 -23.36 -61.13
C GLY A 668 33.49 -23.48 -61.18
N MET A 669 32.96 -23.76 -62.37
CA MET A 669 31.53 -23.88 -62.62
C MET A 669 31.21 -25.12 -63.47
N ASP A 670 29.97 -25.59 -63.42
CA ASP A 670 29.43 -26.51 -64.43
C ASP A 670 28.67 -25.76 -65.54
N CYS A 671 28.18 -26.50 -66.53
CA CYS A 671 27.54 -25.94 -67.72
C CYS A 671 26.23 -25.20 -67.41
N ALA A 672 25.42 -25.71 -66.48
CA ALA A 672 24.18 -25.10 -66.05
C ALA A 672 24.44 -23.82 -65.24
N SER A 673 25.36 -23.89 -64.28
CA SER A 673 25.75 -22.73 -63.47
C SER A 673 26.42 -21.64 -64.30
N PHE A 674 27.21 -22.00 -65.32
CA PHE A 674 27.80 -21.05 -66.26
C PHE A 674 26.72 -20.23 -66.97
N THR A 675 25.77 -20.88 -67.65
CA THR A 675 24.70 -20.20 -68.36
C THR A 675 23.79 -19.43 -67.41
N TRP A 676 23.44 -20.00 -66.25
CA TRP A 676 22.71 -19.29 -65.20
C TRP A 676 23.43 -18.01 -64.74
N TYR A 677 24.74 -18.10 -64.47
CA TYR A 677 25.56 -16.97 -64.02
C TYR A 677 25.60 -15.82 -65.03
N LEU A 678 25.62 -16.13 -66.33
CA LEU A 678 25.57 -15.13 -67.40
C LEU A 678 24.26 -14.34 -67.36
N TYR A 679 23.12 -15.02 -67.35
CA TYR A 679 21.80 -14.37 -67.31
C TYR A 679 21.50 -13.72 -65.97
N LYS A 680 22.13 -14.19 -64.88
CA LYS A 680 22.06 -13.56 -63.57
C LYS A 680 22.61 -12.13 -63.58
N GLN A 681 23.58 -11.82 -64.45
CA GLN A 681 24.09 -10.46 -64.64
C GLN A 681 23.02 -9.48 -65.14
N LEU A 682 21.98 -10.00 -65.79
CA LEU A 682 20.83 -9.22 -66.27
C LEU A 682 19.63 -9.26 -65.32
N GLY A 683 19.79 -9.88 -64.13
CA GLY A 683 18.71 -10.13 -63.18
C GLY A 683 17.74 -11.23 -63.62
N ILE A 684 18.10 -12.03 -64.62
CA ILE A 684 17.26 -13.12 -65.14
C ILE A 684 17.63 -14.41 -64.39
N ASP A 685 16.61 -15.13 -63.94
CA ASP A 685 16.75 -16.49 -63.47
C ASP A 685 16.22 -17.46 -64.53
N ILE A 686 17.12 -18.25 -65.09
CA ILE A 686 16.78 -19.27 -66.09
C ILE A 686 16.66 -20.68 -65.48
N GLY A 687 16.81 -20.83 -64.16
CA GLY A 687 16.89 -22.15 -63.51
C GLY A 687 18.32 -22.64 -63.37
N PHE A 688 18.57 -23.38 -62.31
CA PHE A 688 19.93 -23.71 -61.85
C PHE A 688 20.46 -25.00 -62.47
N GLU A 689 19.57 -25.91 -62.85
CA GLU A 689 19.89 -27.16 -63.52
C GLU A 689 19.67 -27.05 -65.04
N THR A 690 20.42 -27.82 -65.83
CA THR A 690 20.22 -27.93 -67.29
C THR A 690 18.77 -28.32 -67.64
N TYR A 691 18.11 -29.11 -66.77
CA TYR A 691 16.71 -29.47 -66.92
C TYR A 691 15.77 -28.26 -66.79
N ASP A 692 15.97 -27.40 -65.79
CA ASP A 692 15.11 -26.24 -65.56
C ASP A 692 15.22 -25.23 -66.70
N GLN A 693 16.44 -25.07 -67.23
CA GLN A 693 16.74 -24.14 -68.31
C GLN A 693 16.04 -24.49 -69.63
N MET A 694 15.60 -25.74 -69.83
CA MET A 694 14.82 -26.08 -71.02
C MET A 694 13.42 -25.45 -71.06
N TYR A 695 12.91 -24.99 -69.92
CA TYR A 695 11.62 -24.33 -69.81
C TYR A 695 11.73 -22.80 -69.71
N SER A 696 12.95 -22.27 -69.80
CA SER A 696 13.22 -20.84 -69.72
C SER A 696 13.24 -20.20 -71.11
N GLY A 697 12.56 -19.08 -71.25
CA GLY A 697 12.42 -18.39 -72.53
C GLY A 697 11.45 -19.08 -73.48
N VAL A 698 11.69 -18.96 -74.77
CA VAL A 698 10.87 -19.56 -75.83
C VAL A 698 11.70 -20.42 -76.78
N ARG A 699 11.13 -21.56 -77.21
CA ARG A 699 11.82 -22.47 -78.12
C ARG A 699 12.04 -21.83 -79.48
N VAL A 700 13.27 -21.88 -79.97
CA VAL A 700 13.64 -21.39 -81.30
C VAL A 700 13.53 -22.54 -82.29
N PHE A 701 12.70 -22.34 -83.32
CA PHE A 701 12.50 -23.31 -84.41
C PHE A 701 13.31 -22.97 -85.69
N GLY A 702 13.95 -21.80 -85.72
CA GLY A 702 14.86 -21.37 -86.79
C GLY A 702 16.31 -21.28 -86.32
N ASP A 703 17.12 -20.46 -86.99
CA ASP A 703 18.53 -20.29 -86.61
C ASP A 703 18.66 -19.62 -85.23
N PRO A 704 19.54 -20.15 -84.35
CA PRO A 704 19.83 -19.50 -83.08
C PRO A 704 20.52 -18.14 -83.31
N GLN A 705 20.23 -17.21 -82.41
CA GLN A 705 20.81 -15.87 -82.38
C GLN A 705 21.80 -15.75 -81.21
N PRO A 706 22.81 -14.85 -81.30
CA PRO A 706 23.65 -14.55 -80.15
C PRO A 706 22.81 -14.27 -78.90
N GLY A 707 23.08 -14.99 -77.81
CA GLY A 707 22.26 -14.90 -76.60
C GLY A 707 21.07 -15.86 -76.55
N ASP A 708 20.98 -16.84 -77.45
CA ASP A 708 20.16 -18.02 -77.24
C ASP A 708 21.00 -19.07 -76.47
N ILE A 709 20.38 -19.86 -75.59
CA ILE A 709 21.03 -21.04 -75.01
C ILE A 709 20.76 -22.27 -75.88
N ILE A 710 21.76 -23.12 -76.05
CA ILE A 710 21.66 -24.37 -76.80
C ILE A 710 21.72 -25.53 -75.82
N LEU A 711 20.70 -26.35 -75.85
CA LEU A 711 20.56 -27.57 -75.08
C LEU A 711 20.98 -28.74 -75.97
N MET A 712 21.84 -29.61 -75.45
CA MET A 712 22.41 -30.72 -76.20
C MET A 712 22.02 -32.06 -75.60
N TYR A 713 21.72 -33.00 -76.47
CA TYR A 713 21.29 -34.36 -76.14
C TYR A 713 22.32 -35.32 -76.74
N TYR A 714 22.91 -36.19 -75.91
CA TYR A 714 23.91 -37.17 -76.37
C TYR A 714 23.36 -38.60 -76.31
N GLY A 715 22.46 -38.91 -75.37
CA GLY A 715 21.87 -40.24 -75.21
C GLY A 715 22.87 -41.26 -74.67
N ALA A 716 23.91 -40.80 -73.96
CA ALA A 716 25.10 -41.58 -73.69
C ALA A 716 25.08 -42.33 -72.35
N TRP A 717 24.15 -42.03 -71.44
CA TRP A 717 24.15 -42.55 -70.07
C TRP A 717 23.13 -43.69 -69.85
N PRO A 718 23.54 -44.87 -69.36
CA PRO A 718 22.61 -45.96 -69.06
C PRO A 718 21.67 -45.53 -67.91
N ASN A 719 20.36 -45.55 -68.19
CA ASN A 719 19.26 -45.10 -67.32
C ASN A 719 18.94 -43.58 -67.31
N TYR A 720 19.51 -42.77 -68.20
CA TYR A 720 19.14 -41.35 -68.36
C TYR A 720 17.96 -41.18 -69.33
N ASN A 721 17.02 -40.27 -69.03
CA ASN A 721 15.85 -40.04 -69.87
C ASN A 721 16.27 -39.32 -71.17
N PRO A 722 16.10 -39.93 -72.37
CA PRO A 722 16.57 -39.36 -73.64
C PRO A 722 15.83 -38.07 -74.03
N MET A 723 14.75 -37.72 -73.34
CA MET A 723 14.02 -36.47 -73.55
C MET A 723 14.63 -35.28 -72.80
N LEU A 724 15.67 -35.47 -71.98
CA LEU A 724 16.31 -34.41 -71.20
C LEU A 724 17.68 -34.04 -71.80
N PRO A 725 18.05 -32.75 -71.79
CA PRO A 725 19.36 -32.31 -72.24
C PRO A 725 20.41 -32.61 -71.18
N GLU A 726 21.57 -33.10 -71.64
CA GLU A 726 22.71 -33.44 -70.80
C GLU A 726 23.67 -32.25 -70.62
N HIS A 727 23.60 -31.25 -71.51
CA HIS A 727 24.50 -30.10 -71.53
C HIS A 727 23.82 -28.84 -72.04
N VAL A 728 24.23 -27.68 -71.52
CA VAL A 728 23.71 -26.37 -71.94
C VAL A 728 24.84 -25.37 -72.18
N VAL A 729 24.74 -24.59 -73.25
CA VAL A 729 25.78 -23.65 -73.68
C VAL A 729 25.19 -22.33 -74.15
N LEU A 730 26.01 -21.27 -74.19
CA LEU A 730 25.62 -19.99 -74.77
C LEU A 730 26.00 -19.93 -76.26
N TYR A 731 25.05 -19.63 -77.14
CA TYR A 731 25.33 -19.41 -78.56
C TYR A 731 25.86 -17.99 -78.81
N ALA A 732 27.02 -17.90 -79.45
CA ALA A 732 27.74 -16.64 -79.71
C ALA A 732 27.52 -16.07 -81.12
N GLY A 733 26.86 -16.81 -82.02
CA GLY A 733 26.73 -16.46 -83.44
C GLY A 733 27.75 -17.16 -84.34
N GLY A 734 27.47 -17.22 -85.64
CA GLY A 734 28.39 -17.79 -86.63
C GLY A 734 28.78 -19.26 -86.41
N GLY A 735 27.92 -20.05 -85.75
CA GLY A 735 28.21 -21.44 -85.39
C GLY A 735 29.14 -21.61 -84.18
N MET A 736 29.41 -20.55 -83.42
CA MET A 736 30.31 -20.56 -82.26
C MET A 736 29.52 -20.53 -80.93
N ILE A 737 30.09 -21.13 -79.89
CA ILE A 737 29.52 -21.22 -78.54
C ILE A 737 30.54 -20.87 -77.46
N TYR A 738 30.05 -20.39 -76.32
CA TYR A 738 30.75 -20.39 -75.05
C TYR A 738 30.18 -21.48 -74.15
N GLU A 739 31.06 -22.24 -73.51
CA GLU A 739 30.65 -23.33 -72.63
C GLU A 739 31.68 -23.68 -71.56
N GLU A 740 31.20 -24.33 -70.51
CA GLU A 740 32.00 -25.11 -69.56
C GLU A 740 31.81 -26.59 -69.85
N PRO A 741 32.81 -27.32 -70.38
CA PRO A 741 32.60 -28.61 -71.04
C PRO A 741 32.30 -29.78 -70.09
N THR A 742 33.32 -30.54 -69.67
CA THR A 742 33.21 -31.74 -68.84
C THR A 742 34.37 -31.80 -67.85
N PHE A 743 34.35 -32.77 -66.93
CA PHE A 743 35.39 -32.98 -65.92
C PHE A 743 36.81 -32.92 -66.51
N GLY A 744 37.65 -32.03 -65.97
CA GLY A 744 39.03 -31.78 -66.44
C GLY A 744 39.17 -30.71 -67.54
N GLY A 745 38.07 -30.15 -68.04
CA GLY A 745 38.06 -29.05 -68.99
C GLY A 745 38.01 -27.66 -68.35
N ARG A 746 37.95 -26.62 -69.19
CA ARG A 746 37.86 -25.20 -68.81
C ARG A 746 36.92 -24.46 -69.74
N CYS A 747 36.34 -23.35 -69.28
CA CYS A 747 35.51 -22.48 -70.09
C CYS A 747 36.21 -22.16 -71.41
N GLN A 748 35.53 -22.38 -72.52
CA GLN A 748 36.13 -22.28 -73.85
C GLN A 748 35.20 -21.64 -74.88
N TYR A 749 35.78 -21.15 -75.97
CA TYR A 749 35.09 -20.62 -77.13
C TYR A 749 35.39 -21.51 -78.34
N VAL A 750 34.40 -22.25 -78.81
CA VAL A 750 34.58 -23.33 -79.79
C VAL A 750 33.41 -23.40 -80.77
N SER A 751 33.58 -24.13 -81.87
CA SER A 751 32.49 -24.37 -82.82
C SER A 751 31.45 -25.31 -82.21
N LEU A 752 30.17 -24.99 -82.36
CA LEU A 752 29.04 -25.85 -81.97
C LEU A 752 29.14 -27.25 -82.62
N ALA A 753 29.58 -27.32 -83.87
CA ALA A 753 29.74 -28.58 -84.60
C ALA A 753 30.77 -29.53 -83.97
N SER A 754 31.72 -29.00 -83.18
CA SER A 754 32.75 -29.81 -82.51
C SER A 754 32.22 -30.69 -81.37
N LYS A 755 30.98 -30.46 -80.93
CA LYS A 755 30.43 -31.12 -79.73
C LYS A 755 29.84 -32.50 -80.00
N GLY A 756 29.38 -32.78 -81.22
CA GLY A 756 28.90 -34.11 -81.59
C GLY A 756 27.60 -34.56 -80.89
N ALA A 757 26.77 -33.61 -80.44
CA ALA A 757 25.45 -33.90 -79.89
C ALA A 757 24.54 -34.57 -80.95
N SER A 758 23.76 -35.58 -80.55
CA SER A 758 22.85 -36.29 -81.45
C SER A 758 21.63 -35.44 -81.82
N THR A 759 21.24 -34.51 -80.95
CA THR A 759 20.21 -33.50 -81.20
C THR A 759 20.54 -32.24 -80.42
N THR A 760 20.17 -31.08 -80.95
CA THR A 760 20.24 -29.80 -80.25
C THR A 760 18.92 -29.05 -80.34
N THR A 761 18.58 -28.30 -79.28
CA THR A 761 17.45 -27.38 -79.27
C THR A 761 17.88 -26.03 -78.71
N ALA A 762 17.31 -24.94 -79.21
CA ALA A 762 17.65 -23.59 -78.76
C ALA A 762 16.49 -22.95 -77.99
N GLN A 763 16.82 -22.23 -76.92
CA GLN A 763 15.88 -21.40 -76.16
C GLN A 763 16.31 -19.94 -76.24
N ARG A 764 15.37 -19.07 -76.59
CA ARG A 764 15.55 -17.63 -76.62
C ARG A 764 15.16 -17.03 -75.29
N ILE A 765 16.15 -16.47 -74.60
CA ILE A 765 15.95 -15.84 -73.30
C ILE A 765 15.66 -14.35 -73.45
N LEU A 766 16.37 -13.66 -74.34
CA LEU A 766 16.22 -12.21 -74.59
C LEU A 766 15.52 -11.94 -75.91
N SER A 767 14.54 -11.04 -75.92
CA SER A 767 13.80 -10.62 -77.13
C SER A 767 13.81 -9.12 -77.36
#